data_AF-A0A329MII2-F1
#
_entry.id   AF-A0A329MII2-F1
#
_cell.length_a   1.000
_cell.length_b   1.000
_cell.length_c   1.000
_cell.angle_alpha   90.00
_cell.angle_beta   90.00
_cell.angle_gamma   90.00
#
_symmetry.space_group_name_H-M   'P 1'
#
loop_
_entity.id
_entity.type
_entity.pdbx_description
1 polymer ?
#
loop_
_entity_poly.entity_id
_entity_poly.type
_entity_poly.pdbx_seq_one_letter_code
_entity_poly.pdbx_strand_id
1 'polypeptide(L)'
;MNRQHGKKSMVIVLRKTGTLLLTAALLATPVTLSWKPVIAAAAEDSIRLISEEAITSGAILKKYEWTSTRGSKAIKVGANVIQVDLQNPNVKLDVMTGKDSQFTKKQSVRNMATETGAVAGVNGDFFNTQAVGVPIGPEVSNGKLESTPPFLPGWYSFGLTKDNKPVIEMFTFKGSVKAKDGAEFPLGGINKLYYWYEPNGEHSHIDSMFIYTSTWGQDDRANDRNTDLTEVLVQNDIVKEIVRYGKIPMIAPEDGYILRTEGKAAQFVMDHIKVGDKIEANYEVYAQDPTLSYDAKTFKMMIGGHTILVDGGKPAEFSRPSSSVSGSSPVARTSVGYSQDGRYVYMIAADKSSESDGLTLAELQKVMIKVGVWKGMNLDGGGSTQMVSRPLGENNVQLVNDPGGYERPVVNGLGVFSTAPKGTKALSMKVTGPTSLLVGEKANYNVSGYDEYYNPFQAGQITADWSSSKPVGTWDGNTFTATQKGKTTFTAVSGNIKQTYDVQVVGREDIASMVIEPSVGVITDSNEPIKLSVRVKTKSGAEKQLPGDLFQWEIKGAKGQITGDTLQLESITDVKSVELIARYDGFSSITSLGIGYKKLWADFDKANFATTFAGSSADVKGEVKRVPGFGNAAGSVNNAVYLGYDMTAGTGTKAAYAVFSEGGIAIEGEPKSLSMNVKGDNSRNWLRAEIFDATGKKFFVEFTKSINWGDWKTVTANLASYSMTYPIKLSKIYVANPEQGQDERELKGSIVFDDLTFHYQTEAQQLPRNQIKLTVDKKTVQVNGNPVDIEQAPVIVEGNTLVPGRFVVEALKGEVLWTNEERKVTIYRGSQMVELWLDNKELNINGKLVTAEVPPVLMNEFTMVPLRILSENLGWKVSWDQETKTVTLE
;
A
#
# COMPACT_ATOMS: atom_id res chain seq x y z
N MET A 1 -76.52 16.62 -11.44
CA MET A 1 -76.01 15.25 -11.62
C MET A 1 -75.21 14.89 -10.38
N ASN A 2 -75.66 13.85 -9.67
CA ASN A 2 -75.41 13.49 -8.26
C ASN A 2 -73.93 13.28 -7.89
N ARG A 3 -73.40 13.52 -6.67
CA ARG A 3 -73.72 14.25 -5.42
C ARG A 3 -72.39 14.15 -4.61
N GLN A 4 -71.69 15.25 -4.27
CA GLN A 4 -71.68 15.97 -2.96
C GLN A 4 -71.35 15.12 -1.72
N HIS A 5 -70.62 15.54 -0.67
CA HIS A 5 -69.88 16.74 -0.25
C HIS A 5 -69.16 16.38 1.09
N GLY A 6 -67.96 16.91 1.42
CA GLY A 6 -67.74 18.09 2.30
C GLY A 6 -67.68 17.71 3.80
N LYS A 7 -66.87 18.27 4.72
CA LYS A 7 -66.03 19.47 4.83
C LYS A 7 -65.11 19.32 6.09
N LYS A 8 -63.91 19.91 6.02
CA LYS A 8 -63.17 20.82 6.96
C LYS A 8 -63.54 20.85 8.47
N SER A 9 -62.72 21.26 9.46
CA SER A 9 -61.30 21.50 9.78
C SER A 9 -61.29 22.19 11.18
N MET A 10 -60.14 22.26 11.87
CA MET A 10 -59.78 23.12 13.05
C MET A 10 -60.06 22.49 14.44
N VAL A 11 -59.18 22.46 15.47
CA VAL A 11 -58.57 23.52 16.33
C VAL A 11 -57.56 22.82 17.32
N ILE A 12 -56.28 23.25 17.43
CA ILE A 12 -55.53 23.91 18.55
C ILE A 12 -55.44 23.19 19.95
N VAL A 13 -54.18 22.90 20.39
CA VAL A 13 -53.52 22.94 21.74
C VAL A 13 -54.01 22.06 22.92
N LEU A 14 -53.11 21.27 23.55
CA LEU A 14 -52.54 21.45 24.92
C LEU A 14 -51.71 20.24 25.38
N ARG A 15 -50.54 20.51 26.00
CA ARG A 15 -49.78 19.57 26.85
C ARG A 15 -50.53 19.33 28.17
N LYS A 16 -50.47 18.12 28.74
CA LYS A 16 -50.12 17.89 30.17
C LYS A 16 -49.94 16.41 30.52
N THR A 17 -48.91 16.20 31.32
CA THR A 17 -48.44 15.02 32.06
C THR A 17 -49.43 14.50 33.11
N GLY A 18 -49.32 13.21 33.48
CA GLY A 18 -49.55 12.75 34.85
C GLY A 18 -50.57 11.62 35.07
N THR A 19 -50.03 10.42 35.22
CA THR A 19 -50.35 9.34 36.21
C THR A 19 -51.73 9.29 36.86
N LEU A 20 -52.39 8.12 36.83
CA LEU A 20 -52.87 7.46 38.05
C LEU A 20 -53.16 5.97 37.84
N LEU A 21 -52.72 5.17 38.80
CA LEU A 21 -52.88 3.72 38.92
C LEU A 21 -54.35 3.31 39.06
N LEU A 22 -54.68 2.11 38.56
CA LEU A 22 -55.68 1.25 39.19
C LEU A 22 -55.31 -0.22 39.06
N THR A 23 -55.27 -0.86 40.22
CA THR A 23 -54.87 -2.22 40.56
C THR A 23 -55.83 -3.27 40.00
N ALA A 24 -55.24 -4.36 39.48
CA ALA A 24 -55.92 -5.55 39.00
C ALA A 24 -56.26 -6.52 40.14
N ALA A 25 -57.42 -7.17 40.03
CA ALA A 25 -57.72 -8.43 40.72
C ALA A 25 -58.11 -9.48 39.68
N LEU A 26 -57.38 -10.58 39.69
CA LEU A 26 -57.45 -11.73 38.80
C LEU A 26 -58.78 -12.50 38.91
N LEU A 27 -59.28 -12.98 37.77
CA LEU A 27 -59.99 -14.25 37.65
C LEU A 27 -59.47 -14.97 36.40
N ALA A 28 -58.78 -16.08 36.62
CA ALA A 28 -58.15 -16.90 35.58
C ALA A 28 -59.15 -17.91 34.99
N THR A 29 -59.22 -17.96 33.65
CA THR A 29 -59.71 -19.13 32.90
C THR A 29 -58.66 -19.49 31.85
N PRO A 30 -58.33 -20.77 31.64
CA PRO A 30 -57.27 -21.17 30.73
C PRO A 30 -57.79 -21.15 29.28
N VAL A 31 -57.32 -20.20 28.49
CA VAL A 31 -57.42 -20.25 27.03
C VAL A 31 -56.15 -20.93 26.51
N THR A 32 -56.29 -22.12 25.94
CA THR A 32 -55.22 -22.78 25.20
C THR A 32 -55.01 -22.05 23.87
N LEU A 33 -54.05 -21.12 23.82
CA LEU A 33 -53.54 -20.59 22.55
C LEU A 33 -52.68 -21.67 21.88
N SER A 34 -53.20 -22.29 20.81
CA SER A 34 -52.36 -23.04 19.89
C SER A 34 -51.46 -22.05 19.12
N TRP A 35 -50.22 -21.86 19.55
CA TRP A 35 -49.18 -21.27 18.71
C TRP A 35 -48.89 -22.24 17.56
N LYS A 36 -49.42 -21.95 16.38
CA LYS A 36 -48.82 -22.48 15.15
C LYS A 36 -47.53 -21.69 14.94
N PRO A 37 -46.34 -22.33 14.93
CA PRO A 37 -45.14 -21.63 14.52
C PRO A 37 -45.34 -21.18 13.08
N VAL A 38 -45.20 -19.87 12.83
CA VAL A 38 -44.96 -19.37 11.48
C VAL A 38 -43.58 -19.90 11.11
N ILE A 39 -43.55 -20.97 10.33
CA ILE A 39 -42.32 -21.43 9.68
C ILE A 39 -41.93 -20.29 8.73
N ALA A 40 -40.89 -19.55 9.06
CA ALA A 40 -40.25 -18.66 8.11
C ALA A 40 -39.81 -19.52 6.92
N ALA A 41 -40.36 -19.25 5.74
CA ALA A 41 -39.94 -19.92 4.52
C ALA A 41 -38.43 -19.71 4.35
N ALA A 42 -37.68 -20.80 4.16
CA ALA A 42 -36.26 -20.72 3.85
C ALA A 42 -36.07 -19.84 2.61
N ALA A 43 -35.11 -18.92 2.66
CA ALA A 43 -34.81 -18.07 1.51
C ALA A 43 -34.30 -18.97 0.37
N GLU A 44 -34.97 -18.91 -0.79
CA GLU A 44 -34.57 -19.63 -2.00
C GLU A 44 -33.18 -19.20 -2.48
N ASP A 45 -32.39 -20.14 -2.99
CA ASP A 45 -31.07 -19.87 -3.54
C ASP A 45 -31.18 -18.88 -4.70
N SER A 46 -30.63 -17.68 -4.52
CA SER A 46 -30.68 -16.60 -5.50
C SER A 46 -29.28 -16.15 -5.89
N ILE A 47 -29.12 -15.72 -7.15
CA ILE A 47 -27.91 -15.06 -7.61
C ILE A 47 -28.32 -13.77 -8.33
N ARG A 48 -27.64 -12.67 -8.02
CA ARG A 48 -27.92 -11.35 -8.57
C ARG A 48 -26.64 -10.75 -9.16
N LEU A 49 -26.72 -10.29 -10.41
CA LEU A 49 -25.65 -9.52 -11.04
C LEU A 49 -25.60 -8.12 -10.38
N ILE A 50 -24.43 -7.75 -9.86
CA ILE A 50 -24.17 -6.46 -9.21
C ILE A 50 -23.55 -5.48 -10.20
N SER A 51 -22.56 -5.94 -10.97
CA SER A 51 -21.90 -5.12 -11.98
C SER A 51 -21.34 -5.99 -13.11
N GLU A 52 -21.22 -5.38 -14.29
CA GLU A 52 -20.55 -5.95 -15.45
C GLU A 52 -19.61 -4.89 -16.04
N GLU A 53 -18.38 -5.27 -16.36
CA GLU A 53 -17.36 -4.39 -16.91
C GLU A 53 -16.56 -5.15 -17.98
N ALA A 54 -16.28 -4.50 -19.11
CA ALA A 54 -15.41 -5.09 -20.12
C ALA A 54 -13.95 -5.10 -19.65
N ILE A 55 -13.21 -6.17 -19.95
CA ILE A 55 -11.77 -6.27 -19.64
C ILE A 55 -10.96 -5.97 -20.91
N THR A 56 -11.37 -6.62 -22.01
CA THR A 56 -10.87 -6.44 -23.36
C THR A 56 -11.94 -6.93 -24.35
N SER A 57 -11.76 -6.68 -25.65
CA SER A 57 -12.62 -7.26 -26.68
C SER A 57 -12.65 -8.79 -26.56
N GLY A 58 -13.79 -9.35 -26.17
CA GLY A 58 -13.97 -10.80 -25.97
C GLY A 58 -13.88 -11.28 -24.52
N ALA A 59 -13.64 -10.40 -23.54
CA ALA A 59 -13.68 -10.77 -22.12
C ALA A 59 -14.36 -9.71 -21.25
N ILE A 60 -15.22 -10.17 -20.34
CA ILE A 60 -15.97 -9.32 -19.41
C ILE A 60 -15.86 -9.86 -17.99
N LEU A 61 -15.75 -8.94 -17.02
CA LEU A 61 -15.82 -9.21 -15.59
C LEU A 61 -17.26 -8.97 -15.11
N LYS A 62 -17.84 -9.98 -14.48
CA LYS A 62 -19.15 -9.91 -13.83
C LYS A 62 -18.99 -10.14 -12.33
N LYS A 63 -19.61 -9.29 -11.53
CA LYS A 63 -19.68 -9.47 -10.08
C LYS A 63 -21.09 -9.86 -9.70
N TYR A 64 -21.23 -11.00 -9.05
CA TYR A 64 -22.49 -11.52 -8.56
C TYR A 64 -22.52 -11.52 -7.04
N GLU A 65 -23.72 -11.42 -6.50
CA GLU A 65 -24.04 -11.72 -5.11
C GLU A 65 -24.91 -12.97 -5.09
N TRP A 66 -24.43 -14.01 -4.41
CA TRP A 66 -25.19 -15.22 -4.15
C TRP A 66 -25.73 -15.19 -2.72
N THR A 67 -27.00 -15.53 -2.57
CA THR A 67 -27.68 -15.62 -1.27
C THR A 67 -28.33 -16.98 -1.11
N SER A 68 -28.18 -17.58 0.07
CA SER A 68 -28.77 -18.87 0.41
C SER A 68 -29.00 -18.96 1.93
N THR A 69 -29.40 -20.14 2.41
CA THR A 69 -29.57 -20.44 3.83
C THR A 69 -28.77 -21.70 4.20
N ARG A 70 -27.87 -21.59 5.18
CA ARG A 70 -27.22 -22.74 5.83
C ARG A 70 -27.89 -23.01 7.17
N GLY A 71 -28.68 -24.07 7.26
CA GLY A 71 -29.53 -24.32 8.42
C GLY A 71 -30.56 -23.21 8.59
N SER A 72 -30.45 -22.40 9.64
CA SER A 72 -31.28 -21.20 9.85
C SER A 72 -30.56 -19.89 9.55
N LYS A 73 -29.26 -19.93 9.22
CA LYS A 73 -28.45 -18.72 8.97
C LYS A 73 -28.56 -18.34 7.49
N ALA A 74 -29.07 -17.14 7.21
CA ALA A 74 -28.93 -16.53 5.90
C ALA A 74 -27.45 -16.26 5.60
N ILE A 75 -27.01 -16.60 4.40
CA ILE A 75 -25.64 -16.39 3.96
C ILE A 75 -25.58 -15.58 2.68
N LYS A 76 -24.51 -14.82 2.55
CA LYS A 76 -24.23 -13.98 1.39
C LYS A 76 -22.79 -14.18 0.94
N VAL A 77 -22.58 -14.32 -0.37
CA VAL A 77 -21.27 -14.54 -0.96
C VAL A 77 -21.08 -13.69 -2.20
N GLY A 78 -19.94 -13.02 -2.30
CA GLY A 78 -19.48 -12.40 -3.55
C GLY A 78 -18.89 -13.45 -4.48
N ALA A 79 -19.39 -13.52 -5.72
CA ALA A 79 -18.89 -14.41 -6.76
C ALA A 79 -18.47 -13.58 -7.98
N ASN A 80 -17.17 -13.54 -8.25
CA ASN A 80 -16.57 -12.83 -9.37
C ASN A 80 -16.40 -13.82 -10.53
N VAL A 81 -16.78 -13.41 -11.74
CA VAL A 81 -16.78 -14.27 -12.94
C VAL A 81 -16.15 -13.52 -14.10
N ILE A 82 -15.06 -14.04 -14.64
CA ILE A 82 -14.53 -13.62 -15.93
C ILE A 82 -15.16 -14.54 -16.99
N GLN A 83 -15.93 -13.96 -17.90
CA GLN A 83 -16.51 -14.66 -19.05
C GLN A 83 -15.71 -14.31 -20.30
N VAL A 84 -15.19 -15.33 -20.99
CA VAL A 84 -14.36 -15.19 -22.20
C VAL A 84 -15.06 -15.81 -23.40
N ASP A 85 -15.19 -15.07 -24.50
CA ASP A 85 -15.76 -15.51 -25.76
C ASP A 85 -14.69 -16.12 -26.67
N LEU A 86 -14.67 -17.45 -26.76
CA LEU A 86 -13.67 -18.20 -27.55
C LEU A 86 -13.81 -18.02 -29.07
N GLN A 87 -14.92 -17.43 -29.54
CA GLN A 87 -15.11 -17.07 -30.95
C GLN A 87 -14.57 -15.68 -31.28
N ASN A 88 -14.24 -14.86 -30.28
CA ASN A 88 -13.67 -13.54 -30.51
C ASN A 88 -12.16 -13.66 -30.83
N PRO A 89 -11.68 -13.16 -31.98
CA PRO A 89 -10.27 -13.28 -32.38
C PRO A 89 -9.31 -12.41 -31.54
N ASN A 90 -9.84 -11.51 -30.72
CA ASN A 90 -9.08 -10.53 -29.94
C ASN A 90 -8.80 -10.97 -28.50
N VAL A 91 -9.11 -12.21 -28.16
CA VAL A 91 -8.81 -12.78 -26.83
C VAL A 91 -8.24 -14.19 -26.96
N LYS A 92 -7.29 -14.52 -26.10
CA LYS A 92 -6.81 -15.90 -25.90
C LYS A 92 -6.76 -16.24 -24.41
N LEU A 93 -6.89 -17.52 -24.11
CA LEU A 93 -6.63 -18.09 -22.80
C LEU A 93 -5.33 -18.90 -22.84
N ASP A 94 -4.53 -18.81 -21.78
CA ASP A 94 -3.31 -19.61 -21.61
C ASP A 94 -2.99 -19.82 -20.13
N VAL A 95 -2.08 -20.75 -19.83
CA VAL A 95 -1.59 -20.95 -18.46
C VAL A 95 -0.46 -19.97 -18.17
N MET A 96 -0.57 -19.29 -17.02
CA MET A 96 0.50 -18.50 -16.44
C MET A 96 1.23 -19.36 -15.42
N THR A 97 2.52 -19.59 -15.62
CA THR A 97 3.35 -20.41 -14.74
C THR A 97 3.96 -19.52 -13.63
N GLY A 98 4.59 -20.13 -12.62
CA GLY A 98 5.40 -19.45 -11.60
C GLY A 98 6.43 -18.48 -12.19
N LYS A 99 7.14 -17.78 -11.31
CA LYS A 99 8.09 -16.71 -11.69
C LYS A 99 9.12 -17.23 -12.67
N ASP A 100 9.42 -16.45 -13.70
CA ASP A 100 10.31 -16.77 -14.82
C ASP A 100 9.84 -18.00 -15.63
N SER A 101 8.52 -18.25 -15.66
CA SER A 101 7.89 -19.46 -16.23
C SER A 101 8.38 -20.77 -15.60
N GLN A 102 8.62 -20.79 -14.29
CA GLN A 102 9.17 -21.96 -13.57
C GLN A 102 8.30 -22.40 -12.40
N PHE A 103 8.12 -23.71 -12.23
CA PHE A 103 7.24 -24.28 -11.21
C PHE A 103 7.74 -24.04 -9.79
N THR A 104 9.02 -24.33 -9.48
CA THR A 104 9.53 -24.22 -8.10
C THR A 104 9.62 -22.79 -7.57
N LYS A 105 9.35 -21.79 -8.43
CA LYS A 105 9.33 -20.36 -8.08
C LYS A 105 7.90 -19.84 -8.02
N LYS A 106 7.21 -20.07 -6.90
CA LYS A 106 5.84 -19.57 -6.67
C LYS A 106 5.74 -18.04 -6.73
N GLN A 107 4.61 -17.52 -7.18
CA GLN A 107 4.27 -16.08 -7.11
C GLN A 107 2.76 -15.84 -7.05
N SER A 108 2.33 -14.62 -6.75
CA SER A 108 0.90 -14.27 -6.77
C SER A 108 0.34 -14.27 -8.19
N VAL A 109 -0.97 -14.45 -8.34
CA VAL A 109 -1.64 -14.41 -9.67
C VAL A 109 -1.47 -13.03 -10.32
N ARG A 110 -1.45 -11.95 -9.51
CA ARG A 110 -1.20 -10.60 -9.99
C ARG A 110 0.16 -10.45 -10.64
N ASN A 111 1.20 -11.03 -10.01
CA ASN A 111 2.56 -10.97 -10.55
C ASN A 111 2.67 -11.84 -11.81
N MET A 112 2.06 -13.02 -11.83
CA MET A 112 1.98 -13.86 -13.03
C MET A 112 1.34 -13.10 -14.21
N ALA A 113 0.20 -12.44 -13.97
CA ALA A 113 -0.49 -11.69 -15.00
C ALA A 113 0.34 -10.49 -15.49
N THR A 114 1.03 -9.80 -14.58
CA THR A 114 1.92 -8.68 -14.92
C THR A 114 3.12 -9.15 -15.76
N GLU A 115 3.76 -10.25 -15.35
CA GLU A 115 4.93 -10.83 -16.01
C GLU A 115 4.60 -11.36 -17.41
N THR A 116 3.46 -12.04 -17.55
CA THR A 116 3.05 -12.67 -18.82
C THR A 116 2.28 -11.74 -19.74
N GLY A 117 1.84 -10.57 -19.26
CA GLY A 117 1.00 -9.62 -20.00
C GLY A 117 -0.47 -10.03 -20.08
N ALA A 118 -0.95 -10.90 -19.18
CA ALA A 118 -2.37 -11.20 -19.07
C ALA A 118 -3.14 -9.98 -18.57
N VAL A 119 -4.31 -9.72 -19.16
CA VAL A 119 -5.20 -8.61 -18.79
C VAL A 119 -6.21 -9.01 -17.70
N ALA A 120 -6.33 -10.30 -17.42
CA ALA A 120 -7.07 -10.84 -16.27
C ALA A 120 -6.62 -12.28 -16.00
N GLY A 121 -6.98 -12.85 -14.87
CA GLY A 121 -6.65 -14.23 -14.56
C GLY A 121 -7.17 -14.71 -13.21
N VAL A 122 -7.11 -16.03 -12.99
CA VAL A 122 -7.35 -16.66 -11.67
C VAL A 122 -6.22 -17.63 -11.32
N ASN A 123 -6.11 -18.02 -10.05
CA ASN A 123 -5.21 -19.12 -9.66
C ASN A 123 -5.64 -20.45 -10.29
N GLY A 124 -4.68 -21.36 -10.41
CA GLY A 124 -4.85 -22.60 -11.17
C GLY A 124 -4.92 -23.87 -10.33
N ASP A 125 -3.96 -24.74 -10.60
CA ASP A 125 -3.90 -26.12 -10.16
C ASP A 125 -3.52 -26.26 -8.68
N PHE A 126 -3.74 -27.47 -8.15
CA PHE A 126 -3.32 -27.85 -6.81
C PHE A 126 -1.82 -28.09 -6.75
N PHE A 127 -1.24 -27.82 -5.58
CA PHE A 127 0.17 -28.07 -5.28
C PHE A 127 0.36 -28.40 -3.81
N ASN A 128 1.47 -29.05 -3.49
CA ASN A 128 1.84 -29.29 -2.11
C ASN A 128 2.41 -28.00 -1.50
N THR A 129 1.65 -27.38 -0.60
CA THR A 129 2.05 -26.12 0.07
C THR A 129 3.26 -26.26 1.00
N GLN A 130 3.56 -27.47 1.46
CA GLN A 130 4.66 -27.79 2.38
C GLN A 130 5.93 -28.28 1.67
N ALA A 131 5.84 -28.61 0.38
CA ALA A 131 6.96 -29.11 -0.41
C ALA A 131 7.42 -28.07 -1.45
N VAL A 132 8.28 -28.53 -2.36
CA VAL A 132 8.69 -27.80 -3.56
C VAL A 132 7.44 -27.57 -4.40
N GLY A 133 6.90 -26.35 -4.36
CA GLY A 133 5.58 -26.04 -4.89
C GLY A 133 5.55 -26.18 -6.41
N VAL A 134 4.96 -27.26 -6.91
CA VAL A 134 4.77 -27.54 -8.35
C VAL A 134 3.33 -28.06 -8.59
N PRO A 135 2.79 -27.93 -9.81
CA PRO A 135 1.44 -28.42 -10.10
C PRO A 135 1.32 -29.94 -10.00
N ILE A 136 0.24 -30.41 -9.39
CA ILE A 136 -0.08 -31.84 -9.29
C ILE A 136 -0.64 -32.36 -10.62
N GLY A 137 -1.47 -31.58 -11.29
CA GLY A 137 -2.09 -31.86 -12.58
C GLY A 137 -1.18 -31.58 -13.79
N PRO A 138 -1.71 -31.77 -15.00
CA PRO A 138 -1.00 -31.44 -16.23
C PRO A 138 -0.94 -29.93 -16.45
N GLU A 139 0.08 -29.50 -17.18
CA GLU A 139 0.19 -28.14 -17.72
C GLU A 139 0.62 -28.21 -19.18
N VAL A 140 -0.16 -27.56 -20.05
CA VAL A 140 0.27 -27.18 -21.39
C VAL A 140 0.20 -25.65 -21.43
N SER A 141 1.31 -24.99 -21.74
CA SER A 141 1.40 -23.54 -21.88
C SER A 141 2.02 -23.20 -23.23
N ASN A 142 1.46 -22.23 -23.96
CA ASN A 142 1.89 -21.88 -25.32
C ASN A 142 2.00 -23.11 -26.27
N GLY A 143 1.15 -24.11 -26.08
CA GLY A 143 1.14 -25.37 -26.85
C GLY A 143 2.27 -26.36 -26.52
N LYS A 144 3.09 -26.09 -25.50
CA LYS A 144 4.15 -26.99 -25.02
C LYS A 144 3.68 -27.73 -23.77
N LEU A 145 3.93 -29.04 -23.70
CA LEU A 145 3.67 -29.85 -22.51
C LEU A 145 4.73 -29.54 -21.45
N GLU A 146 4.31 -28.92 -20.36
CA GLU A 146 5.18 -28.49 -19.26
C GLU A 146 5.09 -29.45 -18.07
N SER A 147 3.94 -30.07 -17.83
CA SER A 147 3.73 -31.06 -16.76
C SER A 147 2.70 -32.10 -17.23
N THR A 148 2.91 -33.38 -16.91
CA THR A 148 2.01 -34.48 -17.31
C THR A 148 0.81 -34.64 -16.36
N PRO A 149 -0.25 -35.38 -16.70
CA PRO A 149 -1.25 -35.78 -15.70
C PRO A 149 -0.64 -36.69 -14.62
N PRO A 150 -1.14 -36.65 -13.37
CA PRO A 150 -0.77 -37.62 -12.35
C PRO A 150 -1.53 -38.93 -12.57
N PHE A 151 -0.95 -40.05 -12.14
CA PHE A 151 -1.67 -41.34 -12.07
C PHE A 151 -2.58 -41.40 -10.84
N LEU A 152 -3.40 -40.37 -10.62
CA LEU A 152 -4.38 -40.29 -9.55
C LEU A 152 -5.79 -40.44 -10.15
N PRO A 153 -6.61 -41.37 -9.65
CA PRO A 153 -7.95 -41.61 -10.18
C PRO A 153 -8.85 -40.38 -9.99
N GLY A 154 -9.72 -40.10 -10.96
CA GLY A 154 -10.70 -39.03 -10.82
C GLY A 154 -10.18 -37.60 -11.01
N TRP A 155 -8.92 -37.41 -11.44
CA TRP A 155 -8.31 -36.07 -11.64
C TRP A 155 -8.75 -35.42 -12.95
N TYR A 156 -9.56 -34.37 -12.86
CA TYR A 156 -10.01 -33.60 -14.03
C TYR A 156 -9.05 -32.48 -14.40
N SER A 157 -8.97 -32.20 -15.70
CA SER A 157 -8.19 -31.07 -16.26
C SER A 157 -9.04 -30.31 -17.28
N PHE A 158 -8.76 -29.02 -17.42
CA PHE A 158 -9.36 -28.16 -18.43
C PHE A 158 -8.33 -27.89 -19.52
N GLY A 159 -8.74 -27.92 -20.79
CA GLY A 159 -7.87 -27.56 -21.89
C GLY A 159 -8.62 -26.93 -23.06
N LEU A 160 -7.86 -26.25 -23.92
CA LEU A 160 -8.33 -25.72 -25.19
C LEU A 160 -7.56 -26.36 -26.34
N THR A 161 -8.31 -26.96 -27.26
CA THR A 161 -7.76 -27.48 -28.52
C THR A 161 -7.31 -26.34 -29.45
N LYS A 162 -6.58 -26.69 -30.52
CA LYS A 162 -6.11 -25.73 -31.55
C LYS A 162 -7.25 -24.92 -32.18
N ASP A 163 -8.45 -25.49 -32.23
CA ASP A 163 -9.66 -24.86 -32.79
C ASP A 163 -10.49 -24.10 -31.73
N ASN A 164 -9.91 -23.78 -30.57
CA ASN A 164 -10.61 -23.12 -29.45
C ASN A 164 -11.80 -23.91 -28.90
N LYS A 165 -11.82 -25.25 -29.01
CA LYS A 165 -12.85 -26.07 -28.34
C LYS A 165 -12.43 -26.32 -26.89
N PRO A 166 -13.24 -25.93 -25.89
CA PRO A 166 -12.98 -26.22 -24.49
C PRO A 166 -13.27 -27.69 -24.16
N VAL A 167 -12.41 -28.29 -23.36
CA VAL A 167 -12.48 -29.70 -22.94
C VAL A 167 -12.28 -29.76 -21.42
N ILE A 168 -13.13 -30.53 -20.73
CA ILE A 168 -12.96 -30.87 -19.31
C ILE A 168 -13.08 -32.37 -19.21
N GLU A 169 -11.94 -33.04 -19.04
CA GLU A 169 -11.84 -34.50 -19.00
C GLU A 169 -10.73 -34.98 -18.06
N MET A 170 -10.73 -36.28 -17.78
CA MET A 170 -9.64 -36.96 -17.12
C MET A 170 -8.60 -37.41 -18.15
N PHE A 171 -7.36 -36.95 -17.98
CA PHE A 171 -6.24 -37.32 -18.83
C PHE A 171 -5.26 -38.21 -18.07
N THR A 172 -4.50 -39.00 -18.82
CA THR A 172 -3.39 -39.80 -18.31
C THR A 172 -2.20 -39.69 -19.27
N PHE A 173 -1.08 -40.29 -18.88
CA PHE A 173 0.18 -40.22 -19.59
C PHE A 173 0.73 -41.63 -19.81
N LYS A 174 1.40 -41.83 -20.95
CA LYS A 174 2.33 -42.94 -21.13
C LYS A 174 3.56 -42.45 -21.87
N GLY A 175 4.70 -43.02 -21.55
CA GLY A 175 5.94 -42.74 -22.24
C GLY A 175 7.04 -43.72 -21.88
N SER A 176 8.13 -43.68 -22.63
CA SER A 176 9.33 -44.46 -22.38
C SER A 176 10.57 -43.70 -22.85
N VAL A 177 11.72 -44.07 -22.28
CA VAL A 177 13.04 -43.74 -22.81
C VAL A 177 13.62 -44.98 -23.45
N LYS A 178 14.01 -44.84 -24.72
CA LYS A 178 14.69 -45.87 -25.49
C LYS A 178 16.19 -45.58 -25.53
N ALA A 179 16.96 -46.53 -25.03
CA ALA A 179 18.41 -46.53 -25.12
C ALA A 179 18.88 -46.90 -26.54
N LYS A 180 20.14 -46.57 -26.85
CA LYS A 180 20.74 -46.79 -28.17
C LYS A 180 20.79 -48.26 -28.60
N ASP A 181 20.87 -49.18 -27.63
CA ASP A 181 20.86 -50.63 -27.86
C ASP A 181 19.44 -51.18 -28.10
N GLY A 182 18.42 -50.32 -28.03
CA GLY A 182 17.01 -50.67 -28.23
C GLY A 182 16.27 -51.04 -26.94
N ALA A 183 16.93 -51.09 -25.78
CA ALA A 183 16.26 -51.31 -24.50
C ALA A 183 15.36 -50.11 -24.15
N GLU A 184 14.21 -50.37 -23.52
CA GLU A 184 13.24 -49.33 -23.18
C GLU A 184 12.85 -49.38 -21.70
N PHE A 185 12.68 -48.20 -21.09
CA PHE A 185 12.20 -48.07 -19.72
C PHE A 185 11.01 -47.09 -19.65
N PRO A 186 9.92 -47.41 -18.93
CA PRO A 186 8.74 -46.54 -18.85
C PRO A 186 9.02 -45.25 -18.06
N LEU A 187 8.44 -44.14 -18.55
CA LEU A 187 8.44 -42.85 -17.87
C LEU A 187 7.28 -42.77 -16.87
N GLY A 188 7.56 -42.27 -15.67
CA GLY A 188 6.56 -41.93 -14.66
C GLY A 188 5.89 -40.57 -14.87
N GLY A 189 6.54 -39.66 -15.60
CA GLY A 189 5.99 -38.34 -15.92
C GLY A 189 7.06 -37.29 -16.22
N ILE A 190 6.59 -36.05 -16.41
CA ILE A 190 7.43 -34.87 -16.68
C ILE A 190 7.15 -33.82 -15.61
N ASN A 191 8.22 -33.24 -15.05
CA ASN A 191 8.20 -32.17 -14.03
C ASN A 191 7.26 -32.46 -12.86
N LYS A 192 7.30 -33.70 -12.36
CA LYS A 192 6.50 -34.12 -11.21
C LYS A 192 7.28 -34.05 -9.91
N LEU A 193 6.62 -33.55 -8.87
CA LEU A 193 6.98 -33.89 -7.51
C LEU A 193 6.47 -35.29 -7.19
N TYR A 194 7.11 -35.96 -6.24
CA TYR A 194 6.61 -37.22 -5.70
C TYR A 194 5.17 -37.09 -5.16
N TYR A 195 4.44 -38.20 -5.28
CA TYR A 195 3.10 -38.39 -4.77
C TYR A 195 2.89 -39.87 -4.47
N TRP A 196 1.75 -40.22 -3.88
CA TRP A 196 1.42 -41.61 -3.58
C TRP A 196 0.32 -42.09 -4.51
N TYR A 197 0.52 -43.24 -5.15
CA TYR A 197 -0.51 -43.87 -5.96
C TYR A 197 -1.70 -44.24 -5.08
N GLU A 198 -2.91 -43.98 -5.57
CA GLU A 198 -4.15 -44.33 -4.89
C GLU A 198 -4.74 -45.61 -5.52
N PRO A 199 -5.32 -46.53 -4.72
CA PRO A 199 -5.48 -46.47 -3.26
C PRO A 199 -4.30 -47.10 -2.48
N ASN A 200 -3.31 -47.68 -3.18
CA ASN A 200 -2.32 -48.58 -2.58
C ASN A 200 -1.24 -47.86 -1.74
N GLY A 201 -1.10 -46.54 -1.87
CA GLY A 201 -0.14 -45.75 -1.12
C GLY A 201 1.32 -46.00 -1.52
N GLU A 202 1.56 -46.52 -2.72
CA GLU A 202 2.91 -46.72 -3.23
C GLU A 202 3.51 -45.38 -3.66
N HIS A 203 4.79 -45.16 -3.33
CA HIS A 203 5.47 -43.92 -3.61
C HIS A 203 5.83 -43.82 -5.10
N SER A 204 5.39 -42.76 -5.79
CA SER A 204 5.43 -42.67 -7.26
C SER A 204 6.83 -42.68 -7.87
N HIS A 205 7.83 -42.36 -7.06
CA HIS A 205 9.22 -42.20 -7.49
C HIS A 205 10.12 -43.43 -7.23
N ILE A 206 9.61 -44.50 -6.60
CA ILE A 206 10.36 -45.77 -6.43
C ILE A 206 10.45 -46.52 -7.76
N ASP A 207 11.62 -47.10 -8.07
CA ASP A 207 11.86 -47.90 -9.29
C ASP A 207 11.49 -47.17 -10.61
N SER A 208 11.64 -45.84 -10.64
CA SER A 208 11.02 -44.99 -11.65
C SER A 208 11.97 -44.03 -12.36
N MET A 209 11.57 -43.58 -13.55
CA MET A 209 12.26 -42.59 -14.37
C MET A 209 11.33 -41.41 -14.66
N PHE A 210 11.80 -40.19 -14.39
CA PHE A 210 11.06 -38.95 -14.64
C PHE A 210 11.91 -37.95 -15.43
N ILE A 211 11.29 -37.15 -16.29
CA ILE A 211 11.94 -36.07 -17.04
C ILE A 211 11.75 -34.75 -16.29
N TYR A 212 12.82 -33.97 -16.16
CA TYR A 212 12.79 -32.60 -15.64
C TYR A 212 13.37 -31.63 -16.67
N THR A 213 12.61 -30.58 -17.00
CA THR A 213 12.98 -29.55 -17.97
C THR A 213 13.36 -28.24 -17.28
N SER A 214 13.72 -27.20 -18.05
CA SER A 214 14.00 -25.87 -17.53
C SER A 214 12.85 -25.27 -16.70
N THR A 215 11.62 -25.69 -16.99
CA THR A 215 10.38 -25.34 -16.29
C THR A 215 10.37 -25.80 -14.83
N TRP A 216 11.16 -26.81 -14.43
CA TRP A 216 11.27 -27.20 -13.03
C TRP A 216 11.74 -26.01 -12.17
N GLY A 217 12.87 -25.38 -12.51
CA GLY A 217 13.30 -24.11 -11.91
C GLY A 217 14.28 -24.18 -10.74
N GLN A 218 14.70 -25.37 -10.31
CA GLN A 218 15.78 -25.56 -9.34
C GLN A 218 16.66 -26.77 -9.69
N ASP A 219 17.73 -26.99 -8.91
CA ASP A 219 18.64 -28.14 -9.09
C ASP A 219 18.24 -29.39 -8.28
N ASP A 220 17.36 -29.24 -7.29
CA ASP A 220 16.88 -30.36 -6.47
C ASP A 220 15.59 -30.95 -7.03
N ARG A 221 15.63 -32.25 -7.37
CA ARG A 221 14.53 -33.04 -7.92
C ARG A 221 14.19 -34.26 -7.05
N ALA A 222 14.85 -34.42 -5.91
CA ALA A 222 14.77 -35.59 -5.03
C ALA A 222 14.68 -35.18 -3.56
N ASN A 223 13.81 -34.21 -3.28
CA ASN A 223 13.58 -33.61 -1.96
C ASN A 223 12.88 -34.57 -0.96
N ASP A 224 12.50 -35.77 -1.41
CA ASP A 224 11.95 -36.85 -0.62
C ASP A 224 13.02 -37.81 -0.10
N ARG A 225 13.97 -38.26 -0.93
CA ARG A 225 15.00 -39.29 -0.65
C ARG A 225 16.16 -39.22 -1.64
N ASN A 226 17.39 -39.53 -1.20
CA ASN A 226 18.59 -39.38 -2.04
C ASN A 226 19.59 -40.56 -2.00
N THR A 227 19.25 -41.72 -1.44
CA THR A 227 20.24 -42.79 -1.24
C THR A 227 20.61 -43.57 -2.51
N ASP A 228 19.73 -43.64 -3.51
CA ASP A 228 19.92 -44.38 -4.77
C ASP A 228 19.60 -43.54 -6.03
N LEU A 229 19.72 -42.21 -5.94
CA LEU A 229 19.46 -41.28 -7.03
C LEU A 229 20.54 -41.40 -8.13
N THR A 230 20.12 -41.54 -9.38
CA THR A 230 20.99 -41.33 -10.55
C THR A 230 20.34 -40.30 -11.49
N GLU A 231 21.07 -39.25 -11.83
CA GLU A 231 20.63 -38.22 -12.77
C GLU A 231 21.40 -38.28 -14.10
N VAL A 232 20.70 -38.08 -15.20
CA VAL A 232 21.27 -38.09 -16.57
C VAL A 232 20.93 -36.79 -17.27
N LEU A 233 21.93 -35.99 -17.64
CA LEU A 233 21.74 -34.82 -18.48
C LEU A 233 21.70 -35.24 -19.95
N VAL A 234 20.65 -34.81 -20.65
CA VAL A 234 20.44 -35.07 -22.08
C VAL A 234 20.26 -33.74 -22.77
N GLN A 235 21.08 -33.45 -23.79
CA GLN A 235 20.96 -32.26 -24.62
C GLN A 235 20.99 -32.64 -26.09
N ASN A 236 20.02 -32.13 -26.86
CA ASN A 236 19.83 -32.49 -28.26
C ASN A 236 19.83 -34.02 -28.48
N ASP A 237 19.06 -34.73 -27.64
CA ASP A 237 18.94 -36.19 -27.59
C ASP A 237 20.22 -36.96 -27.25
N ILE A 238 21.32 -36.28 -26.90
CA ILE A 238 22.61 -36.89 -26.58
C ILE A 238 22.86 -36.79 -25.08
N VAL A 239 23.22 -37.93 -24.45
CA VAL A 239 23.63 -37.99 -23.06
C VAL A 239 24.94 -37.24 -22.86
N LYS A 240 24.94 -36.21 -22.01
CA LYS A 240 26.10 -35.37 -21.73
C LYS A 240 26.78 -35.72 -20.41
N GLU A 241 26.00 -36.10 -19.41
CA GLU A 241 26.49 -36.39 -18.07
C GLU A 241 25.61 -37.43 -17.40
N ILE A 242 26.22 -38.29 -16.58
CA ILE A 242 25.54 -39.23 -15.69
C ILE A 242 26.15 -39.08 -14.31
N VAL A 243 25.35 -38.67 -13.32
CA VAL A 243 25.76 -38.58 -11.92
C VAL A 243 25.10 -39.72 -11.14
N ARG A 244 25.93 -40.55 -10.52
CA ARG A 244 25.49 -41.71 -9.72
C ARG A 244 25.47 -41.33 -8.25
N TYR A 245 24.46 -41.78 -7.52
CA TYR A 245 24.27 -41.49 -6.10
C TYR A 245 24.31 -40.00 -5.78
N GLY A 246 23.72 -39.20 -6.67
CA GLY A 246 23.80 -37.75 -6.58
C GLY A 246 22.99 -37.04 -7.65
N LYS A 247 22.97 -35.71 -7.54
CA LYS A 247 22.27 -34.81 -8.45
C LYS A 247 23.24 -34.03 -9.33
N ILE A 248 22.75 -33.60 -10.48
CA ILE A 248 23.39 -32.62 -11.35
C ILE A 248 22.98 -31.22 -10.82
N PRO A 249 23.92 -30.39 -10.32
CA PRO A 249 23.63 -29.15 -9.61
C PRO A 249 23.31 -27.98 -10.57
N MET A 250 22.34 -28.19 -11.47
CA MET A 250 21.87 -27.19 -12.42
C MET A 250 20.36 -27.27 -12.67
N ILE A 251 19.77 -26.19 -13.16
CA ILE A 251 18.47 -26.26 -13.85
C ILE A 251 18.71 -26.90 -15.22
N ALA A 252 17.82 -27.79 -15.66
CA ALA A 252 17.96 -28.39 -16.99
C ALA A 252 18.01 -27.30 -18.08
N PRO A 253 18.88 -27.43 -19.09
CA PRO A 253 19.04 -26.42 -20.13
C PRO A 253 17.85 -26.43 -21.11
N GLU A 254 17.62 -25.31 -21.79
CA GLU A 254 16.50 -25.16 -22.75
C GLU A 254 16.54 -26.15 -23.92
N ASP A 255 17.73 -26.59 -24.33
CA ASP A 255 17.95 -27.57 -25.40
C ASP A 255 18.02 -29.02 -24.90
N GLY A 256 17.54 -29.27 -23.67
CA GLY A 256 17.68 -30.57 -23.02
C GLY A 256 16.75 -30.80 -21.83
N TYR A 257 17.05 -31.88 -21.12
CA TYR A 257 16.34 -32.30 -19.91
C TYR A 257 17.24 -33.14 -19.01
N ILE A 258 16.84 -33.33 -17.77
CA ILE A 258 17.46 -34.24 -16.81
C ILE A 258 16.52 -35.42 -16.57
N LEU A 259 17.02 -36.64 -16.75
CA LEU A 259 16.33 -37.84 -16.25
C LEU A 259 16.69 -38.02 -14.78
N ARG A 260 15.68 -38.04 -13.91
CA ARG A 260 15.81 -38.48 -12.52
C ARG A 260 15.42 -39.94 -12.45
N THR A 261 16.32 -40.77 -11.94
CA THR A 261 16.12 -42.22 -11.86
C THR A 261 16.39 -42.76 -10.46
N GLU A 262 15.65 -43.77 -10.06
CA GLU A 262 15.80 -44.48 -8.79
C GLU A 262 15.54 -45.98 -8.96
N GLY A 263 16.20 -46.81 -8.15
CA GLY A 263 15.98 -48.27 -8.13
C GLY A 263 16.18 -48.92 -9.50
N LYS A 264 15.18 -49.65 -9.99
CA LYS A 264 15.21 -50.30 -11.32
C LYS A 264 15.54 -49.35 -12.48
N ALA A 265 15.10 -48.10 -12.42
CA ALA A 265 15.40 -47.12 -13.45
C ALA A 265 16.88 -46.69 -13.42
N ALA A 266 17.44 -46.52 -12.23
CA ALA A 266 18.87 -46.25 -12.09
C ALA A 266 19.70 -47.43 -12.60
N GLN A 267 19.29 -48.67 -12.29
CA GLN A 267 19.91 -49.88 -12.82
C GLN A 267 19.83 -49.94 -14.36
N PHE A 268 18.67 -49.62 -14.94
CA PHE A 268 18.51 -49.51 -16.39
C PHE A 268 19.50 -48.51 -17.02
N VAL A 269 19.69 -47.34 -16.40
CA VAL A 269 20.69 -46.36 -16.85
C VAL A 269 22.09 -46.98 -16.82
N MET A 270 22.45 -47.71 -15.76
CA MET A 270 23.77 -48.36 -15.66
C MET A 270 24.02 -49.40 -16.74
N ASP A 271 22.99 -50.17 -17.08
CA ASP A 271 23.11 -51.31 -17.99
C ASP A 271 23.07 -50.88 -19.46
N HIS A 272 22.31 -49.83 -19.78
CA HIS A 272 21.95 -49.50 -21.17
C HIS A 272 22.35 -48.09 -21.65
N ILE A 273 22.72 -47.15 -20.76
CA ILE A 273 22.96 -45.74 -21.14
C ILE A 273 24.38 -45.29 -20.78
N LYS A 274 25.09 -44.69 -21.74
CA LYS A 274 26.43 -44.12 -21.56
C LYS A 274 26.50 -42.68 -22.07
N VAL A 275 27.45 -41.92 -21.54
CA VAL A 275 27.77 -40.57 -22.05
C VAL A 275 28.13 -40.65 -23.53
N GLY A 276 27.52 -39.79 -24.34
CA GLY A 276 27.64 -39.76 -25.80
C GLY A 276 26.60 -40.59 -26.55
N ASP A 277 25.78 -41.39 -25.86
CA ASP A 277 24.69 -42.10 -26.52
C ASP A 277 23.56 -41.15 -26.94
N LYS A 278 22.97 -41.45 -28.09
CA LYS A 278 21.68 -40.88 -28.48
C LYS A 278 20.58 -41.71 -27.83
N ILE A 279 19.65 -41.06 -27.15
CA ILE A 279 18.46 -41.70 -26.56
C ILE A 279 17.19 -41.05 -27.10
N GLU A 280 16.07 -41.77 -27.06
CA GLU A 280 14.78 -41.25 -27.53
C GLU A 280 13.76 -41.28 -26.40
N ALA A 281 13.22 -40.12 -26.03
CA ALA A 281 12.10 -40.02 -25.09
C ALA A 281 10.79 -39.85 -25.86
N ASN A 282 9.97 -40.90 -25.85
CA ASN A 282 8.67 -40.91 -26.51
C ASN A 282 7.56 -40.86 -25.48
N TYR A 283 6.62 -39.92 -25.62
CA TYR A 283 5.52 -39.79 -24.66
C TYR A 283 4.29 -39.11 -25.26
N GLU A 284 3.13 -39.43 -24.69
CA GLU A 284 1.87 -38.78 -25.04
C GLU A 284 0.91 -38.68 -23.84
N VAL A 285 0.10 -37.63 -23.87
CA VAL A 285 -1.07 -37.45 -22.99
C VAL A 285 -2.31 -37.89 -23.76
N TYR A 286 -3.21 -38.62 -23.11
CA TYR A 286 -4.44 -39.10 -23.74
C TYR A 286 -5.59 -39.16 -22.72
N ALA A 287 -6.83 -39.20 -23.19
CA ALA A 287 -7.99 -39.32 -22.30
C ALA A 287 -8.02 -40.68 -21.59
N GLN A 288 -8.43 -40.70 -20.33
CA GLN A 288 -8.63 -41.95 -19.59
C GLN A 288 -9.83 -42.73 -20.12
N ASP A 289 -10.85 -42.04 -20.63
CA ASP A 289 -11.97 -42.68 -21.33
C ASP A 289 -11.52 -43.12 -22.74
N PRO A 290 -11.45 -44.43 -23.03
CA PRO A 290 -10.98 -44.93 -24.32
C PRO A 290 -11.95 -44.63 -25.47
N THR A 291 -13.17 -44.17 -25.19
CA THR A 291 -14.13 -43.74 -26.21
C THR A 291 -13.87 -42.32 -26.69
N LEU A 292 -13.06 -41.55 -25.95
CA LEU A 292 -12.67 -40.20 -26.29
C LEU A 292 -11.29 -40.21 -26.95
N SER A 293 -11.17 -39.50 -28.08
CA SER A 293 -9.90 -39.33 -28.78
C SER A 293 -9.57 -37.84 -28.87
N TYR A 294 -8.45 -37.47 -28.25
CA TYR A 294 -7.87 -36.14 -28.34
C TYR A 294 -6.41 -36.27 -28.77
N ASP A 295 -5.97 -35.46 -29.72
CA ASP A 295 -4.54 -35.30 -29.98
C ASP A 295 -3.99 -34.27 -28.99
N ALA A 296 -3.34 -34.73 -27.92
CA ALA A 296 -2.82 -33.85 -26.89
C ALA A 296 -1.78 -32.84 -27.41
N LYS A 297 -1.11 -33.13 -28.54
CA LYS A 297 -0.16 -32.21 -29.19
C LYS A 297 -0.84 -31.00 -29.82
N THR A 298 -2.17 -31.02 -29.92
CA THR A 298 -2.97 -29.92 -30.48
C THR A 298 -3.58 -29.01 -29.43
N PHE A 299 -3.38 -29.26 -28.14
CA PHE A 299 -3.84 -28.31 -27.13
C PHE A 299 -3.01 -27.03 -27.21
N LYS A 300 -3.69 -25.88 -27.22
CA LYS A 300 -3.07 -24.57 -26.99
C LYS A 300 -2.65 -24.43 -25.54
N MET A 301 -3.52 -24.90 -24.66
CA MET A 301 -3.30 -24.86 -23.22
C MET A 301 -4.07 -25.98 -22.52
N MET A 302 -3.58 -26.36 -21.35
CA MET A 302 -4.20 -27.32 -20.44
C MET A 302 -3.75 -27.01 -19.02
N ILE A 303 -4.67 -27.08 -18.06
CA ILE A 303 -4.39 -26.86 -16.65
C ILE A 303 -5.12 -27.90 -15.80
N GLY A 304 -4.41 -28.43 -14.80
CA GLY A 304 -4.98 -29.32 -13.80
C GLY A 304 -6.06 -28.65 -12.96
N GLY A 305 -7.01 -29.46 -12.50
CA GLY A 305 -8.00 -29.09 -11.49
C GLY A 305 -8.04 -30.15 -10.41
N HIS A 306 -9.23 -30.65 -10.09
CA HIS A 306 -9.37 -31.75 -9.15
C HIS A 306 -10.57 -32.63 -9.49
N THR A 307 -11.76 -32.14 -9.17
CA THR A 307 -13.02 -32.85 -9.40
C THR A 307 -13.89 -32.09 -10.39
N ILE A 308 -14.65 -32.82 -11.20
CA ILE A 308 -15.78 -32.26 -11.92
C ILE A 308 -16.81 -31.71 -10.91
N LEU A 309 -17.48 -30.62 -11.27
CA LEU A 309 -18.51 -29.96 -10.48
C LEU A 309 -19.83 -29.90 -11.23
N VAL A 310 -19.81 -29.54 -12.50
CA VAL A 310 -21.01 -29.44 -13.32
C VAL A 310 -20.82 -30.31 -14.56
N ASP A 311 -21.82 -31.11 -14.89
CA ASP A 311 -21.88 -31.86 -16.13
C ASP A 311 -23.32 -31.86 -16.66
N GLY A 312 -23.48 -31.59 -17.95
CA GLY A 312 -24.80 -31.47 -18.56
C GLY A 312 -25.69 -30.38 -17.94
N GLY A 313 -25.10 -29.28 -17.45
CA GLY A 313 -25.80 -28.17 -16.79
C GLY A 313 -26.41 -28.54 -15.43
N LYS A 314 -25.93 -29.63 -14.82
CA LYS A 314 -26.42 -30.17 -13.55
C LYS A 314 -25.25 -30.45 -12.61
N PRO A 315 -25.48 -30.50 -11.28
CA PRO A 315 -24.45 -30.93 -10.35
C PRO A 315 -23.96 -32.34 -10.71
N ALA A 316 -22.64 -32.50 -10.83
CA ALA A 316 -22.00 -33.79 -11.05
C ALA A 316 -21.59 -34.43 -9.72
N GLU A 317 -21.54 -35.76 -9.68
CA GLU A 317 -20.89 -36.47 -8.58
C GLU A 317 -19.40 -36.16 -8.57
N PHE A 318 -18.83 -35.95 -7.38
CA PHE A 318 -17.40 -35.64 -7.28
C PHE A 318 -16.57 -36.86 -7.68
N SER A 319 -15.70 -36.69 -8.69
CA SER A 319 -14.90 -37.77 -9.26
C SER A 319 -13.78 -38.26 -8.33
N ARG A 320 -13.50 -37.53 -7.26
CA ARG A 320 -12.49 -37.87 -6.25
C ARG A 320 -12.86 -37.27 -4.88
N PRO A 321 -12.29 -37.78 -3.77
CA PRO A 321 -12.71 -37.41 -2.42
C PRO A 321 -12.66 -35.90 -2.17
N SER A 322 -13.82 -35.31 -1.88
CA SER A 322 -13.95 -33.87 -1.68
C SER A 322 -13.34 -33.38 -0.35
N SER A 323 -13.09 -34.27 0.60
CA SER A 323 -12.44 -33.97 1.89
C SER A 323 -11.02 -33.39 1.71
N SER A 324 -10.28 -33.85 0.70
CA SER A 324 -8.94 -33.37 0.35
C SER A 324 -8.90 -31.88 -0.03
N VAL A 325 -10.04 -31.33 -0.46
CA VAL A 325 -10.23 -29.93 -0.87
C VAL A 325 -11.26 -29.20 0.00
N SER A 326 -11.46 -29.70 1.22
CA SER A 326 -12.41 -29.14 2.20
C SER A 326 -13.83 -28.97 1.64
N GLY A 327 -14.33 -29.97 0.90
CA GLY A 327 -15.52 -29.83 0.06
C GLY A 327 -16.82 -29.46 0.79
N SER A 328 -16.94 -29.88 2.05
CA SER A 328 -18.08 -29.56 2.93
C SER A 328 -17.89 -28.28 3.74
N SER A 329 -16.72 -27.65 3.68
CA SER A 329 -16.42 -26.42 4.42
C SER A 329 -16.68 -25.19 3.56
N PRO A 330 -17.26 -24.12 4.13
CA PRO A 330 -17.44 -22.88 3.41
C PRO A 330 -16.14 -22.07 3.40
N VAL A 331 -15.47 -22.07 2.25
CA VAL A 331 -14.19 -21.37 2.04
C VAL A 331 -14.23 -20.59 0.72
N ALA A 332 -13.20 -19.79 0.46
CA ALA A 332 -13.04 -19.20 -0.86
C ALA A 332 -12.80 -20.30 -1.91
N ARG A 333 -13.29 -20.12 -3.13
CA ARG A 333 -13.25 -21.15 -4.19
C ARG A 333 -12.84 -20.55 -5.52
N THR A 334 -12.08 -21.32 -6.31
CA THR A 334 -11.84 -21.05 -7.73
C THR A 334 -12.36 -22.21 -8.57
N SER A 335 -12.98 -21.91 -9.71
CA SER A 335 -13.44 -22.93 -10.66
C SER A 335 -13.38 -22.42 -12.10
N VAL A 336 -13.41 -23.37 -13.04
CA VAL A 336 -13.49 -23.08 -14.48
C VAL A 336 -14.54 -23.97 -15.13
N GLY A 337 -15.24 -23.44 -16.13
CA GLY A 337 -16.21 -24.20 -16.91
C GLY A 337 -16.53 -23.52 -18.23
N TYR A 338 -17.36 -24.15 -19.05
CA TYR A 338 -17.77 -23.61 -20.34
C TYR A 338 -19.28 -23.76 -20.59
N SER A 339 -19.82 -22.94 -21.51
CA SER A 339 -21.24 -22.90 -21.88
C SER A 339 -21.66 -24.11 -22.72
N GLN A 340 -22.96 -24.37 -22.84
CA GLN A 340 -23.47 -25.54 -23.57
C GLN A 340 -23.04 -25.59 -25.04
N ASP A 341 -22.92 -24.44 -25.69
CA ASP A 341 -22.45 -24.30 -27.07
C ASP A 341 -20.90 -24.28 -27.19
N GLY A 342 -20.18 -24.37 -26.07
CA GLY A 342 -18.72 -24.31 -26.01
C GLY A 342 -18.14 -22.93 -26.36
N ARG A 343 -18.96 -21.89 -26.52
CA ARG A 343 -18.51 -20.55 -26.90
C ARG A 343 -17.84 -19.79 -25.76
N TYR A 344 -18.41 -19.87 -24.56
CA TYR A 344 -17.94 -19.09 -23.42
C TYR A 344 -17.20 -19.96 -22.43
N VAL A 345 -16.07 -19.47 -21.94
CA VAL A 345 -15.40 -19.99 -20.74
C VAL A 345 -15.68 -19.05 -19.57
N TYR A 346 -15.94 -19.64 -18.42
CA TYR A 346 -16.21 -18.96 -17.15
C TYR A 346 -15.10 -19.30 -16.16
N MET A 347 -14.35 -18.29 -15.73
CA MET A 347 -13.38 -18.40 -14.64
C MET A 347 -14.00 -17.73 -13.42
N ILE A 348 -14.20 -18.48 -12.34
CA ILE A 348 -15.05 -18.06 -11.22
C ILE A 348 -14.20 -18.05 -9.95
N ALA A 349 -14.23 -16.95 -9.20
CA ALA A 349 -13.68 -16.83 -7.85
C ALA A 349 -14.78 -16.40 -6.87
N ALA A 350 -15.04 -17.23 -5.86
CA ALA A 350 -16.00 -16.95 -4.80
C ALA A 350 -15.29 -16.63 -3.48
N ASP A 351 -15.70 -15.56 -2.82
CA ASP A 351 -14.91 -14.93 -1.77
C ASP A 351 -15.22 -15.51 -0.38
N LYS A 352 -14.23 -15.46 0.52
CA LYS A 352 -14.43 -15.66 1.96
C LYS A 352 -13.75 -14.53 2.74
N SER A 353 -14.55 -13.67 3.35
CA SER A 353 -14.09 -12.53 4.14
C SER A 353 -15.06 -12.25 5.30
N SER A 354 -14.97 -11.07 5.93
CA SER A 354 -15.99 -10.60 6.88
C SER A 354 -17.34 -10.32 6.20
N GLU A 355 -17.31 -9.94 4.91
CA GLU A 355 -18.48 -9.58 4.10
C GLU A 355 -18.96 -10.71 3.18
N SER A 356 -18.25 -11.85 3.17
CA SER A 356 -18.57 -13.01 2.33
C SER A 356 -18.43 -14.34 3.09
N ASP A 357 -19.50 -15.14 3.11
CA ASP A 357 -19.60 -16.38 3.90
C ASP A 357 -18.84 -17.58 3.30
N GLY A 358 -18.23 -17.46 2.11
CA GLY A 358 -17.57 -18.56 1.39
C GLY A 358 -18.55 -19.60 0.85
N LEU A 359 -18.08 -20.60 0.09
CA LEU A 359 -18.92 -21.67 -0.49
C LEU A 359 -18.38 -23.07 -0.17
N THR A 360 -19.29 -24.01 0.05
CA THR A 360 -19.05 -25.46 -0.11
C THR A 360 -19.01 -25.80 -1.60
N LEU A 361 -18.49 -26.98 -1.97
CA LEU A 361 -18.51 -27.40 -3.38
C LEU A 361 -19.94 -27.56 -3.92
N ALA A 362 -20.87 -28.06 -3.11
CA ALA A 362 -22.28 -28.21 -3.52
C ALA A 362 -22.95 -26.86 -3.82
N GLU A 363 -22.63 -25.82 -3.04
CA GLU A 363 -23.12 -24.47 -3.33
C GLU A 363 -22.42 -23.84 -4.53
N LEU A 364 -21.13 -24.10 -4.72
CA LEU A 364 -20.39 -23.69 -5.92
C LEU A 364 -20.98 -24.30 -7.19
N GLN A 365 -21.40 -25.57 -7.19
CA GLN A 365 -22.11 -26.18 -8.33
C GLN A 365 -23.35 -25.36 -8.72
N LYS A 366 -24.15 -24.94 -7.73
CA LYS A 366 -25.35 -24.13 -7.97
C LYS A 366 -25.00 -22.75 -8.53
N VAL A 367 -23.95 -22.11 -8.02
CA VAL A 367 -23.45 -20.83 -8.55
C VAL A 367 -23.01 -21.00 -10.00
N MET A 368 -22.18 -22.00 -10.31
CA MET A 368 -21.70 -22.30 -11.66
C MET A 368 -22.85 -22.49 -12.66
N ILE A 369 -23.87 -23.28 -12.29
CA ILE A 369 -25.04 -23.51 -13.13
C ILE A 369 -25.81 -22.20 -13.36
N LYS A 370 -26.08 -21.42 -12.30
CA LYS A 370 -26.85 -20.17 -12.42
C LYS A 370 -26.12 -19.08 -13.21
N VAL A 371 -24.77 -19.11 -13.29
CA VAL A 371 -24.01 -18.18 -14.15
C VAL A 371 -23.82 -18.69 -15.59
N GLY A 372 -24.29 -19.90 -15.91
CA GLY A 372 -24.34 -20.43 -17.28
C GLY A 372 -23.33 -21.53 -17.61
N VAL A 373 -22.63 -22.10 -16.62
CA VAL A 373 -21.72 -23.23 -16.85
C VAL A 373 -22.50 -24.50 -17.17
N TRP A 374 -22.13 -25.16 -18.27
CA TRP A 374 -22.68 -26.45 -18.70
C TRP A 374 -21.81 -27.64 -18.31
N LYS A 375 -20.49 -27.53 -18.48
CA LYS A 375 -19.50 -28.46 -17.93
C LYS A 375 -18.41 -27.67 -17.21
N GLY A 376 -18.04 -28.07 -15.99
CA GLY A 376 -17.14 -27.30 -15.15
C GLY A 376 -16.46 -28.12 -14.07
N MET A 377 -15.28 -27.67 -13.63
CA MET A 377 -14.44 -28.35 -12.65
C MET A 377 -13.92 -27.40 -11.58
N ASN A 378 -13.49 -27.98 -10.46
CA ASN A 378 -12.88 -27.27 -9.34
C ASN A 378 -11.39 -26.99 -9.60
N LEU A 379 -10.93 -25.78 -9.29
CA LEU A 379 -9.52 -25.38 -9.22
C LEU A 379 -9.10 -25.23 -7.74
N ASP A 380 -7.84 -24.91 -7.46
CA ASP A 380 -7.37 -24.70 -6.08
C ASP A 380 -8.11 -23.53 -5.42
N GLY A 381 -8.38 -23.64 -4.12
CA GLY A 381 -9.24 -22.71 -3.38
C GLY A 381 -8.63 -22.23 -2.06
N GLY A 382 -9.48 -21.82 -1.12
CA GLY A 382 -9.04 -21.27 0.15
C GLY A 382 -8.16 -20.04 -0.05
N GLY A 383 -7.05 -19.94 0.68
CA GLY A 383 -6.12 -18.81 0.58
C GLY A 383 -5.40 -18.68 -0.77
N SER A 384 -5.53 -19.67 -1.68
CA SER A 384 -5.02 -19.56 -3.05
C SER A 384 -5.95 -18.75 -3.95
N THR A 385 -7.24 -18.62 -3.59
CA THR A 385 -8.28 -17.97 -4.40
C THR A 385 -7.93 -16.52 -4.70
N GLN A 386 -7.54 -16.26 -5.94
CA GLN A 386 -7.18 -14.95 -6.46
C GLN A 386 -7.78 -14.79 -7.84
N MET A 387 -8.40 -13.65 -8.09
CA MET A 387 -8.84 -13.18 -9.39
C MET A 387 -8.27 -11.78 -9.59
N VAL A 388 -7.62 -11.57 -10.72
CA VAL A 388 -7.13 -10.26 -11.13
C VAL A 388 -7.78 -9.85 -12.44
N SER A 389 -7.99 -8.56 -12.60
CA SER A 389 -8.51 -7.97 -13.84
C SER A 389 -7.94 -6.58 -13.99
N ARG A 390 -7.59 -6.22 -15.22
CA ARG A 390 -7.27 -4.86 -15.61
C ARG A 390 -8.56 -4.04 -15.62
N PRO A 391 -8.69 -2.98 -14.79
CA PRO A 391 -9.82 -2.08 -14.87
C PRO A 391 -9.87 -1.37 -16.23
N LEU A 392 -11.06 -0.93 -16.66
CA LEU A 392 -11.18 -0.22 -17.93
C LEU A 392 -10.31 1.03 -17.98
N GLY A 393 -9.52 1.15 -19.06
CA GLY A 393 -8.64 2.30 -19.31
C GLY A 393 -7.35 2.30 -18.49
N GLU A 394 -7.10 1.27 -17.68
CA GLU A 394 -5.84 1.11 -16.94
C GLU A 394 -4.94 0.09 -17.65
N ASN A 395 -3.62 0.14 -17.42
CA ASN A 395 -2.67 -0.84 -17.97
C ASN A 395 -2.45 -2.03 -17.04
N ASN A 396 -2.51 -1.78 -15.72
CA ASN A 396 -2.12 -2.76 -14.72
C ASN A 396 -3.32 -3.55 -14.21
N VAL A 397 -3.15 -4.85 -14.06
CA VAL A 397 -4.13 -5.70 -13.40
C VAL A 397 -4.26 -5.35 -11.92
N GLN A 398 -5.48 -5.42 -11.41
CA GLN A 398 -5.79 -5.22 -10.00
C GLN A 398 -6.50 -6.46 -9.47
N LEU A 399 -6.33 -6.71 -8.18
CA LEU A 399 -7.04 -7.78 -7.51
C LEU A 399 -8.54 -7.45 -7.41
N VAL A 400 -9.37 -8.41 -7.79
CA VAL A 400 -10.81 -8.27 -7.88
C VAL A 400 -11.51 -8.74 -6.60
N ASN A 401 -10.98 -9.81 -5.98
CA ASN A 401 -11.51 -10.43 -4.77
C ASN A 401 -10.66 -10.16 -3.53
N ASP A 402 -11.18 -10.47 -2.34
CA ASP A 402 -10.40 -10.47 -1.10
C ASP A 402 -9.83 -11.87 -0.80
N PRO A 403 -8.50 -12.07 -0.83
CA PRO A 403 -7.86 -13.35 -0.54
C PRO A 403 -7.70 -13.62 0.97
N GLY A 404 -8.20 -12.74 1.85
CA GLY A 404 -8.10 -12.87 3.30
C GLY A 404 -6.83 -12.24 3.88
N GLY A 405 -6.39 -11.11 3.32
CA GLY A 405 -5.32 -10.26 3.85
C GLY A 405 -3.98 -10.29 3.11
N TYR A 406 -3.69 -11.33 2.32
CA TYR A 406 -2.45 -11.45 1.53
C TYR A 406 -2.65 -12.34 0.29
N GLU A 407 -2.03 -11.97 -0.83
CA GLU A 407 -2.01 -12.75 -2.07
C GLU A 407 -1.02 -13.92 -1.96
N ARG A 408 -1.53 -15.13 -1.68
CA ARG A 408 -0.71 -16.34 -1.54
C ARG A 408 0.11 -16.62 -2.82
N PRO A 409 1.38 -17.03 -2.73
CA PRO A 409 2.15 -17.47 -3.88
C PRO A 409 1.65 -18.85 -4.29
N VAL A 410 1.23 -18.96 -5.55
CA VAL A 410 0.74 -20.19 -6.18
C VAL A 410 1.71 -20.61 -7.29
N VAL A 411 1.50 -21.80 -7.85
CA VAL A 411 2.42 -22.42 -8.82
C VAL A 411 2.08 -22.11 -10.27
N ASN A 412 0.78 -21.92 -10.56
CA ASN A 412 0.28 -21.51 -11.85
C ASN A 412 -1.10 -20.84 -11.72
N GLY A 413 -1.59 -20.29 -12.83
CA GLY A 413 -2.87 -19.63 -12.96
C GLY A 413 -3.41 -19.73 -14.39
N LEU A 414 -4.71 -19.48 -14.55
CA LEU A 414 -5.34 -19.37 -15.86
C LEU A 414 -5.44 -17.88 -16.22
N GLY A 415 -4.80 -17.48 -17.32
CA GLY A 415 -4.70 -16.09 -17.77
C GLY A 415 -5.57 -15.81 -18.99
N VAL A 416 -6.11 -14.58 -19.04
CA VAL A 416 -6.78 -13.99 -20.20
C VAL A 416 -5.83 -12.98 -20.84
N PHE A 417 -5.54 -13.14 -22.12
CA PHE A 417 -4.65 -12.26 -22.85
C PHE A 417 -5.41 -11.56 -23.97
N SER A 418 -5.21 -10.25 -24.07
CA SER A 418 -5.73 -9.49 -25.20
C SER A 418 -4.84 -9.68 -26.42
N THR A 419 -5.44 -10.06 -27.54
CA THR A 419 -4.85 -10.01 -28.88
C THR A 419 -5.47 -8.90 -29.72
N ALA A 420 -6.26 -8.03 -29.10
CA ALA A 420 -6.90 -6.92 -29.78
C ALA A 420 -5.87 -5.98 -30.41
N PRO A 421 -6.10 -5.50 -31.64
CA PRO A 421 -5.29 -4.42 -32.19
C PRO A 421 -5.50 -3.15 -31.36
N LYS A 422 -4.52 -2.25 -31.38
CA LYS A 422 -4.70 -0.90 -30.83
C LYS A 422 -5.73 -0.16 -31.68
N GLY A 423 -6.79 0.28 -31.03
CA GLY A 423 -7.85 1.07 -31.64
C GLY A 423 -7.40 2.50 -31.94
N THR A 424 -8.20 3.17 -32.75
CA THR A 424 -7.89 4.52 -33.26
C THR A 424 -8.74 5.61 -32.65
N LYS A 425 -9.76 5.25 -31.85
CA LYS A 425 -10.73 6.18 -31.28
C LYS A 425 -10.88 5.95 -29.78
N ALA A 426 -10.71 7.01 -28.99
CA ALA A 426 -11.13 6.96 -27.60
C ALA A 426 -12.66 6.84 -27.54
N LEU A 427 -13.16 5.91 -26.70
CA LEU A 427 -14.59 5.77 -26.38
C LEU A 427 -14.95 6.38 -25.02
N SER A 428 -13.95 6.55 -24.16
CA SER A 428 -14.12 7.12 -22.83
C SER A 428 -12.98 8.07 -22.48
N MET A 429 -13.23 8.89 -21.47
CA MET A 429 -12.25 9.82 -20.94
C MET A 429 -12.39 9.92 -19.43
N LYS A 430 -11.29 9.65 -18.73
CA LYS A 430 -11.14 9.81 -17.29
C LYS A 430 -10.09 10.88 -17.06
N VAL A 431 -10.45 11.87 -16.24
CA VAL A 431 -9.54 12.91 -15.78
C VAL A 431 -9.01 12.54 -14.41
N THR A 432 -7.70 12.69 -14.23
CA THR A 432 -7.03 12.54 -12.93
C THR A 432 -6.12 13.73 -12.68
N GLY A 433 -6.06 14.19 -11.44
CA GLY A 433 -5.24 15.33 -11.03
C GLY A 433 -5.62 15.82 -9.63
N PRO A 434 -4.94 16.84 -9.08
CA PRO A 434 -5.30 17.38 -7.77
C PRO A 434 -6.68 18.04 -7.79
N THR A 435 -7.48 17.82 -6.74
CA THR A 435 -8.77 18.49 -6.54
C THR A 435 -8.65 19.81 -5.77
N SER A 436 -7.45 20.10 -5.26
CA SER A 436 -7.14 21.28 -4.47
C SER A 436 -5.76 21.82 -4.84
N LEU A 437 -5.70 23.13 -5.11
CA LEU A 437 -4.48 23.85 -5.50
C LEU A 437 -4.30 25.10 -4.66
N LEU A 438 -3.07 25.57 -4.46
CA LEU A 438 -2.81 26.91 -3.96
C LEU A 438 -2.66 27.90 -5.13
N VAL A 439 -2.90 29.18 -4.87
CA VAL A 439 -2.61 30.28 -5.79
C VAL A 439 -1.11 30.26 -6.11
N GLY A 440 -0.77 30.30 -7.40
CA GLY A 440 0.58 30.15 -7.92
C GLY A 440 0.98 28.70 -8.21
N GLU A 441 0.25 27.71 -7.70
CA GLU A 441 0.57 26.29 -7.91
C GLU A 441 0.31 25.87 -9.37
N LYS A 442 1.24 25.07 -9.92
CA LYS A 442 1.09 24.40 -11.21
C LYS A 442 0.80 22.92 -10.99
N ALA A 443 -0.19 22.40 -11.71
CA ALA A 443 -0.55 21.00 -11.63
C ALA A 443 -0.87 20.39 -12.99
N ASN A 444 -0.40 19.16 -13.20
CA ASN A 444 -0.72 18.37 -14.38
C ASN A 444 -2.01 17.60 -14.16
N TYR A 445 -2.88 17.63 -15.16
CA TYR A 445 -4.10 16.81 -15.24
C TYR A 445 -3.93 15.79 -16.35
N ASN A 446 -3.99 14.52 -15.99
CA ASN A 446 -3.85 13.43 -16.93
C ASN A 446 -5.21 12.97 -17.41
N VAL A 447 -5.26 12.70 -18.71
CA VAL A 447 -6.41 12.13 -19.38
C VAL A 447 -6.06 10.70 -19.79
N SER A 448 -6.86 9.75 -19.33
CA SER A 448 -6.82 8.35 -19.76
C SER A 448 -8.18 7.91 -20.28
N GLY A 449 -8.23 6.77 -20.93
CA GLY A 449 -9.45 6.25 -21.53
C GLY A 449 -9.20 4.91 -22.17
N TYR A 450 -10.18 4.40 -22.90
CA TYR A 450 -10.02 3.16 -23.65
C TYR A 450 -10.57 3.27 -25.07
N ASP A 451 -10.05 2.40 -25.94
CA ASP A 451 -10.40 2.33 -27.36
C ASP A 451 -11.62 1.43 -27.65
N GLU A 452 -11.97 1.27 -28.93
CA GLU A 452 -13.04 0.40 -29.41
C GLU A 452 -12.89 -1.10 -29.07
N TYR A 453 -11.70 -1.52 -28.63
CA TYR A 453 -11.38 -2.87 -28.16
C TYR A 453 -11.11 -2.94 -26.65
N TYR A 454 -11.39 -1.85 -25.94
CA TYR A 454 -11.12 -1.67 -24.51
C TYR A 454 -9.64 -1.74 -24.13
N ASN A 455 -8.72 -1.45 -25.06
CA ASN A 455 -7.33 -1.23 -24.69
C ASN A 455 -7.17 0.17 -24.07
N PRO A 456 -6.30 0.31 -23.07
CA PRO A 456 -6.01 1.61 -22.48
C PRO A 456 -5.31 2.54 -23.48
N PHE A 457 -5.80 3.77 -23.61
CA PHE A 457 -5.03 4.86 -24.20
C PHE A 457 -3.99 5.34 -23.19
N GLN A 458 -2.73 5.45 -23.63
CA GLN A 458 -1.67 5.99 -22.78
C GLN A 458 -1.90 7.49 -22.49
N ALA A 459 -1.44 7.94 -21.33
CA ALA A 459 -1.45 9.37 -20.99
C ALA A 459 -0.72 10.17 -22.08
N GLY A 460 -1.38 11.20 -22.62
CA GLY A 460 -0.86 12.03 -23.72
C GLY A 460 -1.26 11.58 -25.13
N GLN A 461 -1.85 10.39 -25.30
CA GLN A 461 -2.45 9.98 -26.59
C GLN A 461 -3.85 10.56 -26.80
N ILE A 462 -4.52 10.94 -25.70
CA ILE A 462 -5.76 11.73 -25.74
C ILE A 462 -5.36 13.18 -25.53
N THR A 463 -5.47 13.99 -26.58
CA THR A 463 -5.40 15.45 -26.46
C THR A 463 -6.77 15.94 -26.02
N ALA A 464 -6.81 16.65 -24.90
CA ALA A 464 -8.02 17.27 -24.39
C ALA A 464 -7.91 18.79 -24.50
N ASP A 465 -8.94 19.41 -25.03
CA ASP A 465 -9.17 20.84 -24.93
C ASP A 465 -9.76 21.13 -23.55
N TRP A 466 -9.02 21.94 -22.77
CA TRP A 466 -9.40 22.28 -21.40
C TRP A 466 -10.10 23.61 -21.32
N SER A 467 -11.13 23.67 -20.47
CA SER A 467 -11.76 24.91 -20.06
C SER A 467 -12.15 24.88 -18.59
N SER A 468 -12.32 26.06 -18.00
CA SER A 468 -12.69 26.25 -16.60
C SER A 468 -13.99 27.03 -16.52
N SER A 469 -14.93 26.62 -15.66
CA SER A 469 -16.19 27.34 -15.47
C SER A 469 -16.03 28.73 -14.84
N LYS A 470 -14.90 29.01 -14.20
CA LYS A 470 -14.50 30.33 -13.67
C LYS A 470 -13.03 30.64 -13.96
N PRO A 471 -12.63 31.93 -14.06
CA PRO A 471 -11.27 32.35 -14.40
C PRO A 471 -10.31 32.30 -13.19
N VAL A 472 -10.17 31.12 -12.57
CA VAL A 472 -9.32 30.92 -11.38
C VAL A 472 -7.86 30.55 -11.72
N GLY A 473 -7.54 30.46 -13.01
CA GLY A 473 -6.21 30.08 -13.50
C GLY A 473 -6.17 29.95 -15.02
N THR A 474 -5.04 29.49 -15.51
CA THR A 474 -4.75 29.36 -16.96
C THR A 474 -4.28 27.96 -17.29
N TRP A 475 -4.62 27.49 -18.48
CA TRP A 475 -4.19 26.20 -19.02
C TRP A 475 -3.03 26.37 -19.99
N ASP A 476 -2.04 25.50 -19.88
CA ASP A 476 -0.98 25.29 -20.87
C ASP A 476 -0.88 23.78 -21.15
N GLY A 477 -1.51 23.36 -22.25
CA GLY A 477 -1.77 21.94 -22.53
C GLY A 477 -2.56 21.29 -21.38
N ASN A 478 -1.97 20.25 -20.78
CA ASN A 478 -2.54 19.53 -19.63
C ASN A 478 -2.13 20.12 -18.27
N THR A 479 -1.40 21.23 -18.25
CA THR A 479 -0.94 21.89 -17.03
C THR A 479 -1.87 23.05 -16.70
N PHE A 480 -2.43 23.06 -15.49
CA PHE A 480 -3.17 24.20 -14.97
C PHE A 480 -2.28 25.01 -14.01
N THR A 481 -2.19 26.32 -14.23
CA THR A 481 -1.57 27.26 -13.28
C THR A 481 -2.68 28.03 -12.58
N ALA A 482 -2.84 27.82 -11.27
CA ALA A 482 -3.81 28.54 -10.46
C ALA A 482 -3.35 30.00 -10.24
N THR A 483 -4.20 30.98 -10.56
CA THR A 483 -3.87 32.41 -10.45
C THR A 483 -4.80 33.18 -9.53
N GLN A 484 -5.98 32.65 -9.23
CA GLN A 484 -6.95 33.28 -8.32
C GLN A 484 -7.67 32.20 -7.51
N LYS A 485 -8.05 32.52 -6.27
CA LYS A 485 -8.79 31.61 -5.41
C LYS A 485 -10.24 31.40 -5.85
N GLY A 486 -10.79 30.24 -5.56
CA GLY A 486 -12.20 29.92 -5.79
C GLY A 486 -12.45 28.50 -6.31
N LYS A 487 -13.75 28.12 -6.30
CA LYS A 487 -14.24 26.86 -6.88
C LYS A 487 -14.48 26.98 -8.37
N THR A 488 -13.97 26.03 -9.13
CA THR A 488 -14.20 25.89 -10.57
C THR A 488 -14.45 24.43 -10.94
N THR A 489 -15.07 24.22 -12.08
CA THR A 489 -15.20 22.90 -12.71
C THR A 489 -14.38 22.93 -13.98
N PHE A 490 -13.37 22.06 -14.04
CA PHE A 490 -12.63 21.81 -15.26
C PHE A 490 -13.45 20.94 -16.19
N THR A 491 -13.41 21.27 -17.47
CA THR A 491 -14.00 20.48 -18.54
C THR A 491 -12.90 20.10 -19.51
N ALA A 492 -12.63 18.82 -19.63
CA ALA A 492 -11.83 18.24 -20.71
C ALA A 492 -12.76 17.82 -21.85
N VAL A 493 -12.41 18.18 -23.08
CA VAL A 493 -13.11 17.74 -24.30
C VAL A 493 -12.11 17.10 -25.26
N SER A 494 -12.40 15.89 -25.74
CA SER A 494 -11.62 15.24 -26.79
C SER A 494 -12.56 14.63 -27.82
N GLY A 495 -12.61 15.21 -29.01
CA GLY A 495 -13.61 14.86 -30.02
C GLY A 495 -15.04 15.07 -29.49
N ASN A 496 -15.81 13.97 -29.40
CA ASN A 496 -17.18 13.99 -28.88
C ASN A 496 -17.28 13.65 -27.38
N ILE A 497 -16.15 13.34 -26.72
CA ILE A 497 -16.13 12.93 -25.33
C ILE A 497 -15.88 14.16 -24.45
N LYS A 498 -16.70 14.30 -23.41
CA LYS A 498 -16.60 15.38 -22.43
C LYS A 498 -16.55 14.79 -21.03
N GLN A 499 -15.60 15.27 -20.22
CA GLN A 499 -15.47 14.91 -18.82
C GLN A 499 -15.32 16.17 -17.97
N THR A 500 -15.97 16.19 -16.80
CA THR A 500 -15.86 17.28 -15.83
C THR A 500 -15.07 16.86 -14.59
N TYR A 501 -14.36 17.80 -13.98
CA TYR A 501 -13.53 17.58 -12.80
C TYR A 501 -13.55 18.81 -11.89
N ASP A 502 -14.05 18.68 -10.66
CA ASP A 502 -14.18 19.81 -9.74
C ASP A 502 -12.87 20.10 -9.00
N VAL A 503 -12.50 21.38 -8.95
CA VAL A 503 -11.25 21.85 -8.34
C VAL A 503 -11.48 23.10 -7.48
N GLN A 504 -10.85 23.13 -6.31
CA GLN A 504 -10.77 24.29 -5.43
C GLN A 504 -9.37 24.91 -5.50
N VAL A 505 -9.28 26.20 -5.85
CA VAL A 505 -8.08 26.98 -5.57
C VAL A 505 -8.23 27.62 -4.19
N VAL A 506 -7.39 27.20 -3.25
CA VAL A 506 -7.41 27.48 -1.81
C VAL A 506 -6.89 28.89 -1.55
N GLY A 507 -7.69 29.73 -0.89
CA GLY A 507 -7.25 31.02 -0.35
C GLY A 507 -6.87 30.92 1.14
N ARG A 508 -6.44 32.04 1.73
CA ARG A 508 -6.15 32.10 3.18
C ARG A 508 -7.31 31.63 4.06
N GLU A 509 -8.55 31.93 3.65
CA GLU A 509 -9.78 31.59 4.38
C GLU A 509 -10.03 30.08 4.47
N ASP A 510 -9.41 29.32 3.57
CA ASP A 510 -9.51 27.87 3.49
C ASP A 510 -8.37 27.17 4.28
N ILE A 511 -7.39 27.91 4.80
CA ILE A 511 -6.26 27.35 5.57
C ILE A 511 -6.64 27.20 7.04
N ALA A 512 -6.36 26.02 7.60
CA ALA A 512 -6.46 25.73 9.03
C ALA A 512 -5.11 25.86 9.73
N SER A 513 -4.03 25.38 9.09
CA SER A 513 -2.68 25.59 9.59
C SER A 513 -1.61 25.53 8.51
N MET A 514 -0.49 26.21 8.74
CA MET A 514 0.73 26.18 7.96
C MET A 514 1.92 25.98 8.90
N VAL A 515 2.80 25.04 8.60
CA VAL A 515 3.98 24.70 9.42
C VAL A 515 5.22 24.67 8.55
N ILE A 516 6.25 25.40 8.97
CA ILE A 516 7.59 25.35 8.36
C ILE A 516 8.39 24.26 9.06
N GLU A 517 8.92 23.32 8.30
CA GLU A 517 9.68 22.15 8.77
C GLU A 517 11.11 22.20 8.20
N PRO A 518 12.08 22.78 8.93
CA PRO A 518 13.49 22.72 8.55
C PRO A 518 14.06 21.31 8.72
N SER A 519 15.03 20.94 7.88
CA SER A 519 15.70 19.63 7.92
C SER A 519 16.59 19.43 9.14
N VAL A 520 16.90 20.49 9.88
CA VAL A 520 17.70 20.50 11.10
C VAL A 520 16.94 21.18 12.24
N GLY A 521 17.16 20.77 13.48
CA GLY A 521 16.58 21.44 14.65
C GLY A 521 17.42 22.61 15.18
N VAL A 522 18.66 22.76 14.70
CA VAL A 522 19.62 23.79 15.14
C VAL A 522 20.63 24.05 14.03
N ILE A 523 21.11 25.29 13.92
CA ILE A 523 22.13 25.70 12.96
C ILE A 523 23.50 25.55 13.63
N THR A 524 24.42 24.84 12.97
CA THR A 524 25.78 24.62 13.50
C THR A 524 26.89 25.11 12.56
N ASP A 525 26.58 25.33 11.29
CA ASP A 525 27.48 25.87 10.27
C ASP A 525 26.66 26.69 9.27
N SER A 526 27.11 27.91 8.94
CA SER A 526 26.45 28.74 7.93
C SER A 526 26.67 28.22 6.50
N ASN A 527 27.70 27.43 6.25
CA ASN A 527 28.01 26.88 4.93
C ASN A 527 27.16 25.65 4.58
N GLU A 528 26.48 25.06 5.56
CA GLU A 528 25.61 23.91 5.34
C GLU A 528 24.21 24.39 4.91
N PRO A 529 23.76 24.13 3.67
CA PRO A 529 22.43 24.52 3.23
C PRO A 529 21.35 23.77 4.00
N ILE A 530 20.33 24.49 4.46
CA ILE A 530 19.23 23.94 5.24
C ILE A 530 18.02 23.76 4.34
N LYS A 531 17.52 22.53 4.22
CA LYS A 531 16.29 22.27 3.48
C LYS A 531 15.08 22.68 4.31
N LEU A 532 14.14 23.35 3.68
CA LEU A 532 12.86 23.78 4.23
C LEU A 532 11.75 23.03 3.53
N SER A 533 10.68 22.75 4.25
CA SER A 533 9.43 22.36 3.63
C SER A 533 8.27 23.01 4.36
N VAL A 534 7.19 23.30 3.64
CA VAL A 534 6.00 23.92 4.22
C VAL A 534 4.83 22.96 4.09
N ARG A 535 4.24 22.61 5.22
CA ARG A 535 3.03 21.78 5.29
C ARG A 535 1.83 22.69 5.49
N VAL A 536 0.85 22.59 4.60
CA VAL A 536 -0.43 23.31 4.70
C VAL A 536 -1.55 22.31 4.95
N LYS A 537 -2.37 22.59 5.96
CA LYS A 537 -3.63 21.92 6.25
C LYS A 537 -4.78 22.88 5.96
N THR A 538 -5.75 22.42 5.19
CA THR A 538 -6.97 23.17 4.87
C THR A 538 -8.07 22.88 5.89
N LYS A 539 -9.07 23.77 5.98
CA LYS A 539 -10.26 23.61 6.84
C LYS A 539 -11.11 22.39 6.46
N SER A 540 -10.99 21.88 5.22
CA SER A 540 -11.62 20.62 4.79
C SER A 540 -10.89 19.37 5.30
N GLY A 541 -9.71 19.54 5.90
CA GLY A 541 -8.88 18.45 6.43
C GLY A 541 -7.80 17.95 5.47
N ALA A 542 -7.75 18.43 4.22
CA ALA A 542 -6.69 18.06 3.29
C ALA A 542 -5.34 18.66 3.74
N GLU A 543 -4.30 17.83 3.74
CA GLU A 543 -2.93 18.20 4.10
C GLU A 543 -1.99 18.00 2.91
N LYS A 544 -1.07 18.96 2.68
CA LYS A 544 -0.12 18.91 1.58
C LYS A 544 1.20 19.56 1.95
N GLN A 545 2.30 18.94 1.54
CA GLN A 545 3.63 19.53 1.57
C GLN A 545 3.87 20.25 0.24
N LEU A 546 4.33 21.50 0.31
CA LEU A 546 4.40 22.40 -0.84
C LEU A 546 5.81 22.96 -1.00
N PRO A 547 6.24 23.23 -2.25
CA PRO A 547 7.53 23.83 -2.52
C PRO A 547 7.59 25.28 -1.99
N GLY A 548 8.77 25.66 -1.52
CA GLY A 548 9.09 26.95 -0.91
C GLY A 548 8.84 28.14 -1.83
N ASP A 549 8.91 27.96 -3.16
CA ASP A 549 8.67 29.01 -4.16
C ASP A 549 7.21 29.53 -4.17
N LEU A 550 6.28 28.81 -3.55
CA LEU A 550 4.90 29.29 -3.38
C LEU A 550 4.73 30.28 -2.24
N PHE A 551 5.77 30.50 -1.44
CA PHE A 551 5.72 31.33 -0.25
C PHE A 551 6.63 32.54 -0.38
N GLN A 552 6.18 33.66 0.18
CA GLN A 552 7.06 34.80 0.41
C GLN A 552 7.80 34.58 1.71
N TRP A 553 9.13 34.55 1.65
CA TRP A 553 9.99 34.29 2.79
C TRP A 553 10.55 35.57 3.40
N GLU A 554 10.60 35.60 4.73
CA GLU A 554 11.27 36.62 5.52
C GLU A 554 12.19 35.92 6.53
N ILE A 555 13.44 36.41 6.64
CA ILE A 555 14.45 35.92 7.57
C ILE A 555 14.73 37.02 8.58
N LYS A 556 14.56 36.73 9.87
CA LYS A 556 14.96 37.62 10.98
C LYS A 556 16.13 37.00 11.76
N GLY A 557 16.91 37.86 12.41
CA GLY A 557 18.05 37.46 13.26
C GLY A 557 19.37 37.18 12.53
N ALA A 558 19.35 36.93 11.21
CA ALA A 558 20.56 36.69 10.40
C ALA A 558 20.42 37.19 8.96
N LYS A 559 21.54 37.27 8.25
CA LYS A 559 21.58 37.49 6.79
C LYS A 559 21.63 36.16 6.06
N GLY A 560 20.83 36.02 5.01
CA GLY A 560 20.76 34.82 4.19
C GLY A 560 19.73 34.95 3.08
N GLN A 561 19.58 33.88 2.30
CA GLN A 561 18.64 33.79 1.20
C GLN A 561 17.94 32.42 1.22
N ILE A 562 16.67 32.41 0.83
CA ILE A 562 15.93 31.17 0.53
C ILE A 562 15.71 31.11 -0.99
N THR A 563 16.12 30.01 -1.60
CA THR A 563 15.90 29.72 -3.04
C THR A 563 15.26 28.34 -3.15
N GLY A 564 14.06 28.25 -3.74
CA GLY A 564 13.28 27.01 -3.71
C GLY A 564 13.03 26.58 -2.26
N ASP A 565 13.47 25.37 -1.96
CA ASP A 565 13.35 24.73 -0.64
C ASP A 565 14.62 24.88 0.21
N THR A 566 15.56 25.77 -0.13
CA THR A 566 16.87 25.81 0.52
C THR A 566 17.18 27.17 1.11
N LEU A 567 17.43 27.20 2.42
CA LEU A 567 18.00 28.32 3.16
C LEU A 567 19.54 28.24 3.13
N GLN A 568 20.16 29.33 2.70
CA GLN A 568 21.60 29.56 2.78
C GLN A 568 21.86 30.80 3.64
N LEU A 569 22.64 30.66 4.71
CA LEU A 569 23.05 31.77 5.56
C LEU A 569 24.40 32.33 5.10
N GLU A 570 24.60 33.63 5.28
CA GLU A 570 25.89 34.28 4.99
C GLU A 570 26.88 34.07 6.15
N SER A 571 26.39 34.16 7.39
CA SER A 571 27.18 33.97 8.62
C SER A 571 26.26 33.67 9.80
N ILE A 572 26.82 32.98 10.80
CA ILE A 572 26.18 32.74 12.11
C ILE A 572 26.97 33.41 13.26
N THR A 573 27.97 34.24 12.94
CA THR A 573 28.71 35.02 13.95
C THR A 573 27.79 36.06 14.59
N ASP A 574 27.77 36.13 15.92
CA ASP A 574 26.90 37.00 16.73
C ASP A 574 25.38 36.80 16.50
N VAL A 575 25.00 35.72 15.81
CA VAL A 575 23.61 35.29 15.63
C VAL A 575 23.22 34.41 16.82
N LYS A 576 22.00 34.61 17.34
CA LYS A 576 21.47 33.84 18.48
C LYS A 576 20.41 32.83 18.04
N SER A 577 19.51 33.31 17.18
CA SER A 577 18.47 32.54 16.53
C SER A 577 18.20 33.13 15.15
N VAL A 578 17.61 32.31 14.29
CA VAL A 578 17.10 32.69 12.99
C VAL A 578 15.61 32.38 12.97
N GLU A 579 14.77 33.41 12.84
CA GLU A 579 13.34 33.22 12.63
C GLU A 579 13.05 33.20 11.14
N LEU A 580 12.34 32.15 10.72
CA LEU A 580 11.91 31.96 9.34
C LEU A 580 10.41 32.16 9.28
N ILE A 581 9.97 33.11 8.47
CA ILE A 581 8.55 33.41 8.27
C ILE A 581 8.20 33.12 6.83
N ALA A 582 7.23 32.23 6.62
CA ALA A 582 6.63 31.95 5.31
C ALA A 582 5.26 32.62 5.26
N ARG A 583 4.95 33.31 4.15
CA ARG A 583 3.66 33.97 3.93
C ARG A 583 3.00 33.48 2.65
N TYR A 584 1.70 33.21 2.73
CA TYR A 584 0.84 32.79 1.62
C TYR A 584 -0.52 33.48 1.72
N ASP A 585 -0.90 34.29 0.72
CA ASP A 585 -2.17 35.04 0.70
C ASP A 585 -2.45 35.80 2.02
N GLY A 586 -1.40 36.36 2.65
CA GLY A 586 -1.50 37.05 3.95
C GLY A 586 -1.56 36.13 5.19
N PHE A 587 -1.66 34.82 5.02
CA PHE A 587 -1.52 33.81 6.08
C PHE A 587 -0.05 33.49 6.31
N SER A 588 0.40 33.56 7.57
CA SER A 588 1.82 33.46 7.89
C SER A 588 2.12 32.28 8.81
N SER A 589 3.30 31.69 8.70
CA SER A 589 3.81 30.72 9.67
C SER A 589 5.21 31.17 10.08
N ILE A 590 5.58 30.89 11.32
CA ILE A 590 6.91 31.20 11.84
C ILE A 590 7.51 29.92 12.43
N THR A 591 8.80 29.73 12.21
CA THR A 591 9.62 28.78 12.96
C THR A 591 10.93 29.46 13.36
N SER A 592 11.57 28.97 14.41
CA SER A 592 12.83 29.53 14.91
C SER A 592 13.88 28.44 15.01
N LEU A 593 15.08 28.73 14.51
CA LEU A 593 16.25 27.88 14.60
C LEU A 593 17.29 28.55 15.49
N GLY A 594 17.69 27.89 16.57
CA GLY A 594 18.80 28.36 17.40
C GLY A 594 20.16 28.13 16.75
N ILE A 595 21.18 28.81 17.27
CA ILE A 595 22.59 28.46 17.00
C ILE A 595 23.06 27.41 18.00
N GLY A 596 23.88 26.47 17.52
CA GLY A 596 24.32 25.33 18.30
C GLY A 596 25.73 24.86 17.95
N TYR A 597 26.07 23.70 18.51
CA TYR A 597 27.35 23.03 18.28
C TYR A 597 27.16 21.54 18.04
N LYS A 598 28.12 20.94 17.32
CA LYS A 598 28.18 19.51 17.06
C LYS A 598 28.97 18.83 18.17
N LYS A 599 28.46 17.71 18.70
CA LYS A 599 29.20 16.79 19.58
C LYS A 599 29.27 15.44 18.87
N LEU A 600 30.45 15.12 18.36
CA LEU A 600 30.75 13.79 17.86
C LEU A 600 30.61 12.81 19.02
N TRP A 601 29.70 11.87 18.87
CA TRP A 601 29.35 10.93 19.92
C TRP A 601 29.96 9.56 19.67
N ALA A 602 29.98 9.10 18.41
CA ALA A 602 30.70 7.89 18.02
C ALA A 602 31.33 8.05 16.63
N ASP A 603 32.66 7.99 16.60
CA ASP A 603 33.50 7.76 15.40
C ASP A 603 33.73 6.26 15.15
N PHE A 604 33.20 5.41 16.04
CA PHE A 604 33.46 3.97 16.11
C PHE A 604 34.94 3.57 16.10
N ASP A 605 35.89 4.48 16.29
CA ASP A 605 37.31 4.21 16.37
C ASP A 605 37.75 3.94 17.79
N LYS A 606 37.35 4.86 18.67
CA LYS A 606 37.71 4.86 20.09
C LYS A 606 36.58 4.32 20.95
N ALA A 607 35.34 4.62 20.56
CA ALA A 607 34.16 4.22 21.30
C ALA A 607 33.65 2.84 20.81
N ASN A 608 33.76 1.81 21.66
CA ASN A 608 33.35 0.45 21.32
C ASN A 608 31.94 0.17 21.84
N PHE A 609 30.94 0.44 21.02
CA PHE A 609 29.55 0.10 21.32
C PHE A 609 29.22 -1.28 20.75
N ALA A 610 28.79 -2.19 21.62
CA ALA A 610 28.34 -3.49 21.16
C ALA A 610 27.00 -3.35 20.41
N THR A 611 26.99 -3.74 19.14
CA THR A 611 25.80 -3.77 18.29
C THR A 611 25.48 -5.19 17.86
N THR A 612 24.21 -5.57 17.89
CA THR A 612 23.74 -6.87 17.39
C THR A 612 22.72 -6.69 16.27
N PHE A 613 22.65 -7.67 15.39
CA PHE A 613 21.63 -7.72 14.35
C PHE A 613 20.29 -8.15 14.92
N ALA A 614 19.21 -7.51 14.49
CA ALA A 614 17.86 -8.04 14.62
C ALA A 614 17.04 -7.74 13.35
N GLY A 615 16.07 -8.61 13.05
CA GLY A 615 15.07 -8.41 12.00
C GLY A 615 13.70 -8.00 12.57
N SER A 616 12.85 -7.39 11.75
CA SER A 616 11.44 -7.11 12.11
C SER A 616 10.62 -8.39 12.34
N SER A 617 11.05 -9.49 11.74
CA SER A 617 10.59 -10.86 12.02
C SER A 617 11.79 -11.80 12.04
N ALA A 618 11.57 -13.06 12.42
CA ALA A 618 12.60 -14.10 12.37
C ALA A 618 13.08 -14.39 10.93
N ASP A 619 12.31 -14.01 9.92
CA ASP A 619 12.61 -14.27 8.50
C ASP A 619 13.53 -13.21 7.89
N VAL A 620 13.65 -12.03 8.52
CA VAL A 620 14.62 -11.02 8.12
C VAL A 620 15.98 -11.41 8.67
N LYS A 621 16.91 -11.74 7.77
CA LYS A 621 18.29 -12.16 8.09
C LYS A 621 19.25 -11.01 7.80
N GLY A 622 20.46 -11.11 8.35
CA GLY A 622 21.50 -10.13 8.15
C GLY A 622 22.58 -10.19 9.21
N GLU A 623 23.46 -9.21 9.19
CA GLU A 623 24.56 -9.10 10.12
C GLU A 623 24.84 -7.64 10.46
N VAL A 624 25.38 -7.41 11.65
CA VAL A 624 25.93 -6.13 12.06
C VAL A 624 27.34 -6.38 12.53
N LYS A 625 28.30 -5.63 11.97
CA LYS A 625 29.71 -5.75 12.35
C LYS A 625 30.43 -4.42 12.23
N ARG A 626 31.45 -4.24 13.07
CA ARG A 626 32.41 -3.16 12.93
C ARG A 626 33.40 -3.51 11.82
N VAL A 627 33.63 -2.59 10.90
CA VAL A 627 34.52 -2.77 9.75
C VAL A 627 35.71 -1.80 9.84
N PRO A 628 36.97 -2.29 9.96
CA PRO A 628 38.16 -1.43 10.00
C PRO A 628 38.60 -0.97 8.60
N GLY A 629 39.29 0.18 8.54
CA GLY A 629 39.98 0.67 7.34
C GLY A 629 39.08 1.30 6.28
N PHE A 630 37.90 1.82 6.66
CA PHE A 630 36.98 2.46 5.72
C PHE A 630 37.34 3.95 5.48
N GLY A 631 37.50 4.38 4.22
CA GLY A 631 37.57 5.82 3.84
C GLY A 631 38.91 6.43 3.32
N ASN A 632 40.01 5.66 3.24
CA ASN A 632 41.38 6.05 2.80
C ASN A 632 42.10 7.08 3.73
N ALA A 633 43.37 6.95 4.16
CA ALA A 633 44.58 6.45 3.51
C ALA A 633 45.27 5.29 4.28
N ALA A 634 46.23 4.63 3.64
CA ALA A 634 47.03 3.57 4.25
C ALA A 634 47.65 4.04 5.59
N GLY A 635 47.19 3.44 6.69
CA GLY A 635 47.69 3.73 8.05
C GLY A 635 46.69 4.39 9.01
N SER A 636 45.49 4.80 8.58
CA SER A 636 44.43 5.25 9.50
C SER A 636 43.54 4.09 9.96
N VAL A 637 43.43 3.87 11.27
CA VAL A 637 42.49 2.91 11.85
C VAL A 637 41.11 3.57 11.95
N ASN A 638 40.44 3.82 10.81
CA ASN A 638 39.07 4.35 10.79
C ASN A 638 38.05 3.20 10.66
N ASN A 639 37.14 3.07 11.60
CA ASN A 639 36.17 1.98 11.71
C ASN A 639 34.76 2.52 11.54
N ALA A 640 33.91 1.75 10.88
CA ALA A 640 32.49 2.09 10.74
C ALA A 640 31.61 0.89 11.11
N VAL A 641 30.29 1.09 11.19
CA VAL A 641 29.33 0.00 11.40
C VAL A 641 28.70 -0.40 10.07
N TYR A 642 28.88 -1.67 9.71
CA TYR A 642 28.21 -2.31 8.59
C TYR A 642 26.90 -2.95 9.06
N LEU A 643 25.81 -2.70 8.34
CA LEU A 643 24.52 -3.37 8.48
C LEU A 643 24.18 -4.03 7.15
N GLY A 644 24.32 -5.36 7.08
CA GLY A 644 23.89 -6.18 5.96
C GLY A 644 22.51 -6.76 6.22
N TYR A 645 21.68 -6.86 5.18
CA TYR A 645 20.31 -7.33 5.32
C TYR A 645 19.86 -8.20 4.14
N ASP A 646 19.05 -9.20 4.46
CA ASP A 646 18.27 -10.02 3.54
C ASP A 646 16.84 -10.13 4.09
N MET A 647 15.93 -9.42 3.44
CA MET A 647 14.52 -9.34 3.81
C MET A 647 13.66 -10.23 2.90
N THR A 648 14.25 -11.06 2.04
CA THR A 648 13.54 -11.82 0.98
C THR A 648 12.49 -12.78 1.54
N ALA A 649 12.76 -13.39 2.70
CA ALA A 649 11.85 -14.35 3.33
C ALA A 649 10.77 -13.69 4.22
N GLY A 650 10.87 -12.38 4.50
CA GLY A 650 9.87 -11.70 5.31
C GLY A 650 8.56 -11.44 4.56
N THR A 651 7.51 -11.06 5.28
CA THR A 651 6.22 -10.59 4.71
C THR A 651 5.86 -9.19 5.23
N GLY A 652 4.95 -8.50 4.55
CA GLY A 652 4.51 -7.15 4.92
C GLY A 652 5.66 -6.11 4.94
N THR A 653 5.60 -5.20 5.92
CA THR A 653 6.68 -4.22 6.19
C THR A 653 7.85 -4.90 6.90
N LYS A 654 9.05 -4.74 6.34
CA LYS A 654 10.28 -5.42 6.76
C LYS A 654 11.31 -4.42 7.25
N ALA A 655 12.14 -4.79 8.21
CA ALA A 655 13.25 -3.94 8.63
C ALA A 655 14.41 -4.76 9.21
N ALA A 656 15.62 -4.27 8.99
CA ALA A 656 16.86 -4.82 9.53
C ALA A 656 17.51 -3.78 10.45
N TYR A 657 17.82 -4.19 11.67
CA TYR A 657 18.24 -3.31 12.76
C TYR A 657 19.70 -3.54 13.14
N ALA A 658 20.47 -2.46 13.24
CA ALA A 658 21.63 -2.37 14.11
C ALA A 658 21.14 -1.98 15.51
N VAL A 659 21.07 -2.96 16.41
CA VAL A 659 20.58 -2.80 17.78
C VAL A 659 21.74 -2.48 18.70
N PHE A 660 21.69 -1.35 19.39
CA PHE A 660 22.66 -1.03 20.43
C PHE A 660 22.36 -1.85 21.70
N SER A 661 23.41 -2.37 22.34
CA SER A 661 23.29 -3.24 23.52
C SER A 661 22.62 -2.55 24.73
N GLU A 662 22.28 -3.35 25.76
CA GLU A 662 21.67 -2.87 27.02
C GLU A 662 20.35 -2.08 26.82
N GLY A 663 19.63 -2.39 25.74
CA GLY A 663 18.37 -1.74 25.38
C GLY A 663 18.54 -0.32 24.83
N GLY A 664 19.72 0.03 24.32
CA GLY A 664 20.06 1.34 23.75
C GLY A 664 21.05 2.14 24.60
N ILE A 665 21.45 3.32 24.11
CA ILE A 665 22.49 4.12 24.75
C ILE A 665 21.96 5.50 25.12
N ALA A 666 22.20 5.90 26.36
CA ALA A 666 21.76 7.18 26.91
C ALA A 666 22.52 8.33 26.28
N ILE A 667 21.79 9.36 25.88
CA ILE A 667 22.31 10.60 25.31
C ILE A 667 21.99 11.73 26.28
N GLU A 668 23.03 12.33 26.84
CA GLU A 668 22.91 13.43 27.77
C GLU A 668 22.49 14.73 27.07
N GLY A 669 21.85 15.62 27.83
CA GLY A 669 21.38 16.92 27.37
C GLY A 669 20.14 16.83 26.46
N GLU A 670 19.88 17.91 25.72
CA GLU A 670 18.74 18.04 24.82
C GLU A 670 19.18 18.24 23.37
N PRO A 671 19.67 17.20 22.68
CA PRO A 671 20.05 17.33 21.27
C PRO A 671 18.84 17.69 20.40
N LYS A 672 19.02 18.64 19.47
CA LYS A 672 17.99 19.10 18.54
C LYS A 672 18.08 18.42 17.16
N SER A 673 19.24 17.83 16.83
CA SER A 673 19.42 17.00 15.63
C SER A 673 20.34 15.81 15.91
N LEU A 674 20.23 14.78 15.08
CA LEU A 674 21.16 13.65 14.99
C LEU A 674 21.62 13.51 13.55
N SER A 675 22.92 13.48 13.31
CA SER A 675 23.50 13.21 11.99
C SER A 675 24.44 12.02 12.01
N MET A 676 24.64 11.40 10.85
CA MET A 676 25.66 10.37 10.61
C MET A 676 26.08 10.36 9.14
N ASN A 677 27.30 9.94 8.88
CA ASN A 677 27.78 9.63 7.54
C ASN A 677 27.28 8.24 7.15
N VAL A 678 26.72 8.09 5.94
CA VAL A 678 26.18 6.81 5.46
C VAL A 678 26.63 6.55 4.04
N LYS A 679 27.32 5.43 3.84
CA LYS A 679 27.51 4.84 2.52
C LYS A 679 26.27 4.05 2.15
N GLY A 680 25.53 4.54 1.17
CA GLY A 680 24.27 3.95 0.71
C GLY A 680 24.48 2.77 -0.25
N ASP A 681 23.39 2.09 -0.61
CA ASP A 681 23.37 0.93 -1.51
C ASP A 681 22.43 1.10 -2.72
N ASN A 682 21.91 2.31 -2.95
CA ASN A 682 20.85 2.57 -3.94
C ASN A 682 19.58 1.71 -3.80
N SER A 683 19.36 1.07 -2.64
CA SER A 683 18.24 0.15 -2.42
C SER A 683 16.86 0.81 -2.44
N ARG A 684 16.81 2.15 -2.37
CA ARG A 684 15.58 2.95 -2.20
C ARG A 684 14.80 2.65 -0.92
N ASN A 685 15.40 1.90 0.01
CA ASN A 685 14.83 1.66 1.33
C ASN A 685 14.83 2.93 2.21
N TRP A 686 14.04 2.93 3.28
CA TRP A 686 14.02 4.02 4.26
C TRP A 686 15.14 3.81 5.29
N LEU A 687 15.74 4.89 5.77
CA LEU A 687 16.74 4.89 6.83
C LEU A 687 16.22 5.62 8.06
N ARG A 688 16.22 4.95 9.22
CA ARG A 688 15.58 5.43 10.44
C ARG A 688 16.37 5.08 11.71
N ALA A 689 16.01 5.69 12.82
CA ALA A 689 16.45 5.33 14.17
C ALA A 689 15.25 5.09 15.11
N GLU A 690 15.43 4.21 16.10
CA GLU A 690 14.51 4.05 17.23
C GLU A 690 15.09 4.74 18.45
N ILE A 691 14.36 5.72 19.00
CA ILE A 691 14.74 6.48 20.19
C ILE A 691 13.67 6.33 21.25
N PHE A 692 14.07 6.10 22.49
CA PHE A 692 13.21 6.20 23.66
C PHE A 692 13.47 7.52 24.38
N ASP A 693 12.42 8.17 24.87
CA ASP A 693 12.55 9.33 25.73
C ASP A 693 12.66 8.93 27.22
N ALA A 694 12.85 9.90 28.11
CA ALA A 694 12.99 9.66 29.55
C ALA A 694 11.73 9.05 30.21
N THR A 695 10.56 9.12 29.55
CA THR A 695 9.32 8.48 30.02
C THR A 695 9.17 7.04 29.51
N GLY A 696 10.09 6.58 28.66
CA GLY A 696 10.02 5.30 27.98
C GLY A 696 9.15 5.32 26.72
N LYS A 697 8.72 6.50 26.24
CA LYS A 697 7.97 6.63 24.99
C LYS A 697 8.90 6.44 23.80
N LYS A 698 8.46 5.61 22.85
CA LYS A 698 9.21 5.26 21.64
C LYS A 698 8.92 6.25 20.49
N PHE A 699 9.97 6.61 19.76
CA PHE A 699 9.93 7.44 18.57
C PHE A 699 10.69 6.77 17.42
N PHE A 700 10.10 6.82 16.21
CA PHE A 700 10.75 6.42 14.97
C PHE A 700 11.25 7.67 14.26
N VAL A 701 12.55 7.92 14.41
CA VAL A 701 13.22 9.09 13.84
C VAL A 701 13.64 8.78 12.41
N GLU A 702 13.25 9.64 11.46
CA GLU A 702 13.50 9.42 10.04
C GLU A 702 14.71 10.24 9.57
N PHE A 703 15.66 9.59 8.88
CA PHE A 703 16.76 10.26 8.17
C PHE A 703 16.43 10.46 6.69
N THR A 704 15.89 9.43 6.03
CA THR A 704 15.43 9.50 4.64
C THR A 704 14.40 8.41 4.34
N LYS A 705 13.48 8.68 3.40
CA LYS A 705 12.55 7.69 2.83
C LYS A 705 13.11 6.96 1.61
N SER A 706 14.31 7.33 1.15
CA SER A 706 14.95 6.66 0.03
C SER A 706 16.46 6.77 0.12
N ILE A 707 17.13 5.63 0.25
CA ILE A 707 18.56 5.47 0.05
C ILE A 707 18.79 5.33 -1.46
N ASN A 708 18.90 6.46 -2.16
CA ASN A 708 19.08 6.55 -3.61
C ASN A 708 20.49 7.00 -4.01
N TRP A 709 21.47 6.67 -3.17
CA TRP A 709 22.88 6.97 -3.40
C TRP A 709 23.72 5.74 -3.03
N GLY A 710 24.92 5.63 -3.61
CA GLY A 710 25.83 4.50 -3.39
C GLY A 710 27.12 4.83 -2.63
N ASP A 711 27.45 6.11 -2.47
CA ASP A 711 28.68 6.53 -1.78
C ASP A 711 28.39 7.21 -0.44
N TRP A 712 29.38 7.81 0.22
CA TRP A 712 29.18 8.51 1.47
C TRP A 712 28.29 9.75 1.31
N LYS A 713 27.33 9.87 2.22
CA LYS A 713 26.48 11.04 2.36
C LYS A 713 26.15 11.26 3.84
N THR A 714 26.29 12.49 4.31
CA THR A 714 25.78 12.87 5.63
C THR A 714 24.25 12.95 5.59
N VAL A 715 23.59 12.21 6.46
CA VAL A 715 22.15 12.29 6.68
C VAL A 715 21.89 12.89 8.06
N THR A 716 20.86 13.73 8.16
CA THR A 716 20.50 14.42 9.41
C THR A 716 19.02 14.27 9.67
N ALA A 717 18.66 13.93 10.90
CA ALA A 717 17.30 13.91 11.40
C ALA A 717 17.08 15.06 12.39
N ASN A 718 16.00 15.81 12.20
CA ASN A 718 15.56 16.86 13.12
C ASN A 718 14.87 16.22 14.33
N LEU A 719 15.51 16.24 15.50
CA LEU A 719 14.91 15.70 16.73
C LEU A 719 13.91 16.68 17.36
N ALA A 720 14.05 17.98 17.11
CA ALA A 720 13.16 19.01 17.64
C ALA A 720 11.73 18.93 17.08
N SER A 721 11.52 18.24 15.95
CA SER A 721 10.17 17.95 15.43
C SER A 721 9.42 16.89 16.24
N TYR A 722 10.09 16.24 17.20
CA TYR A 722 9.49 15.23 18.07
C TYR A 722 9.35 15.77 19.50
N SER A 723 8.17 15.60 20.10
CA SER A 723 7.91 15.98 21.50
C SER A 723 8.49 14.95 22.48
N MET A 724 9.83 14.90 22.59
CA MET A 724 10.56 13.98 23.46
C MET A 724 10.88 14.61 24.82
N THR A 725 10.82 13.80 25.89
CA THR A 725 11.36 14.15 27.22
C THR A 725 12.82 13.68 27.35
N TYR A 726 13.72 14.55 27.81
CA TYR A 726 15.15 14.22 27.91
C TYR A 726 15.54 13.73 29.33
N PRO A 727 16.63 12.93 29.48
CA PRO A 727 17.53 12.43 28.43
C PRO A 727 16.90 11.34 27.55
N ILE A 728 17.39 11.20 26.32
CA ILE A 728 16.91 10.20 25.36
C ILE A 728 17.85 8.99 25.33
N LYS A 729 17.35 7.87 24.79
CA LYS A 729 18.10 6.62 24.60
C LYS A 729 18.00 6.16 23.14
N LEU A 730 19.12 6.18 22.41
CA LEU A 730 19.19 5.67 21.03
C LEU A 730 19.26 4.13 21.08
N SER A 731 18.22 3.46 20.61
CA SER A 731 18.13 2.00 20.67
C SER A 731 18.60 1.31 19.39
N LYS A 732 18.26 1.88 18.22
CA LYS A 732 18.54 1.23 16.93
C LYS A 732 18.78 2.25 15.82
N ILE A 733 19.62 1.88 14.85
CA ILE A 733 19.63 2.45 13.49
C ILE A 733 19.23 1.34 12.53
N TYR A 734 18.37 1.62 11.56
CA TYR A 734 17.77 0.57 10.76
C TYR A 734 17.32 0.96 9.36
N VAL A 735 17.38 -0.03 8.48
CA VAL A 735 16.83 0.03 7.13
C VAL A 735 15.43 -0.57 7.15
N ALA A 736 14.45 0.12 6.58
CA ALA A 736 13.07 -0.35 6.50
C ALA A 736 12.60 -0.41 5.05
N ASN A 737 11.90 -1.48 4.72
CA ASN A 737 11.26 -1.74 3.44
C ASN A 737 9.74 -1.86 3.68
N PRO A 738 8.99 -0.75 3.59
CA PRO A 738 7.54 -0.75 3.74
C PRO A 738 6.85 -1.57 2.66
N GLU A 739 5.71 -2.17 3.01
CA GLU A 739 4.91 -3.01 2.10
C GLU A 739 4.44 -2.28 0.84
N GLN A 740 4.04 -1.01 0.97
CA GLN A 740 3.60 -0.20 -0.17
C GLN A 740 4.81 0.23 -1.04
N GLY A 741 4.80 -0.17 -2.32
CA GLY A 741 5.89 0.10 -3.27
C GLY A 741 7.17 -0.70 -2.97
N GLN A 742 7.03 -1.83 -2.28
CA GLN A 742 8.14 -2.73 -1.91
C GLN A 742 8.84 -3.34 -3.13
N ASP A 743 8.11 -3.53 -4.21
CA ASP A 743 8.58 -4.00 -5.52
C ASP A 743 9.57 -3.04 -6.20
N GLU A 744 9.59 -1.77 -5.81
CA GLU A 744 10.56 -0.77 -6.28
C GLU A 744 11.85 -0.71 -5.43
N ARG A 745 11.99 -1.58 -4.42
CA ARG A 745 13.06 -1.52 -3.42
C ARG A 745 13.80 -2.84 -3.32
N GLU A 746 15.11 -2.76 -3.14
CA GLU A 746 15.93 -3.95 -2.97
C GLU A 746 15.64 -4.62 -1.62
N LEU A 747 15.38 -5.93 -1.66
CA LEU A 747 15.17 -6.75 -0.46
C LEU A 747 16.48 -7.23 0.16
N LYS A 748 17.60 -7.10 -0.56
CA LYS A 748 18.94 -7.42 -0.09
C LYS A 748 19.85 -6.22 -0.31
N GLY A 749 20.74 -5.96 0.64
CA GLY A 749 21.65 -4.84 0.53
C GLY A 749 22.49 -4.68 1.77
N SER A 750 23.21 -3.56 1.82
CA SER A 750 23.97 -3.20 3.00
C SER A 750 24.26 -1.71 3.04
N ILE A 751 24.20 -1.14 4.23
CA ILE A 751 24.70 0.22 4.45
C ILE A 751 25.89 0.17 5.39
N VAL A 752 26.73 1.18 5.29
CA VAL A 752 27.78 1.45 6.28
C VAL A 752 27.54 2.83 6.84
N PHE A 753 27.60 2.99 8.16
CA PHE A 753 27.42 4.28 8.80
C PHE A 753 28.49 4.57 9.84
N ASP A 754 28.78 5.86 10.00
CA ASP A 754 29.88 6.39 10.81
C ASP A 754 29.56 7.81 11.33
N ASP A 755 30.38 8.33 12.23
CA ASP A 755 30.35 9.69 12.77
C ASP A 755 28.97 10.11 13.33
N LEU A 756 28.39 9.29 14.21
CA LEU A 756 27.16 9.69 14.90
C LEU A 756 27.42 10.96 15.71
N THR A 757 26.74 12.02 15.33
CA THR A 757 26.95 13.36 15.85
C THR A 757 25.63 13.94 16.28
N PHE A 758 25.55 14.34 17.55
CA PHE A 758 24.38 15.02 18.10
C PHE A 758 24.61 16.53 18.07
N HIS A 759 23.58 17.27 17.68
CA HIS A 759 23.67 18.73 17.55
C HIS A 759 22.87 19.35 18.70
N TYR A 760 23.54 20.17 19.49
CA TYR A 760 22.98 20.78 20.68
C TYR A 760 22.78 22.27 20.44
N GLN A 761 21.70 22.81 20.97
CA GLN A 761 21.50 24.24 20.98
C GLN A 761 22.35 24.87 22.10
N THR A 762 23.00 25.98 21.81
CA THR A 762 23.62 26.82 22.85
C THR A 762 22.52 27.38 23.75
N GLU A 763 22.83 27.66 25.02
CA GLU A 763 21.85 28.10 26.01
C GLU A 763 20.95 29.24 25.45
N ALA A 764 19.64 29.02 25.47
CA ALA A 764 18.68 29.95 24.89
C ALA A 764 18.68 31.26 25.67
N GLN A 765 18.65 32.39 24.96
CA GLN A 765 18.57 33.70 25.61
C GLN A 765 17.26 33.80 26.40
N GLN A 766 17.37 34.12 27.70
CA GLN A 766 16.20 34.49 28.48
C GLN A 766 15.60 35.78 27.91
N LEU A 767 14.32 35.74 27.56
CA LEU A 767 13.59 36.94 27.19
C LEU A 767 13.62 37.93 28.37
N PRO A 768 13.74 39.23 28.12
CA PRO A 768 13.68 40.23 29.18
C PRO A 768 12.41 40.05 30.02
N ARG A 769 12.58 40.04 31.35
CA ARG A 769 11.46 40.05 32.29
C ARG A 769 11.08 41.48 32.59
N ASN A 770 9.94 41.90 32.05
CA ASN A 770 9.29 43.15 32.39
C ASN A 770 7.94 42.80 33.02
N GLN A 771 7.55 43.56 34.04
CA GLN A 771 6.25 43.43 34.65
C GLN A 771 5.39 44.65 34.29
N ILE A 772 4.13 44.41 33.94
CA ILE A 772 3.14 45.48 33.86
C ILE A 772 1.96 45.20 34.78
N LYS A 773 1.42 46.24 35.42
CA LYS A 773 0.22 46.18 36.25
C LYS A 773 -0.80 47.18 35.72
N LEU A 774 -1.93 46.66 35.26
CA LEU A 774 -3.01 47.41 34.62
C LEU A 774 -4.26 47.30 35.49
N THR A 775 -4.95 48.41 35.76
CA THR A 775 -6.27 48.37 36.42
C THR A 775 -7.33 48.78 35.42
N VAL A 776 -8.42 48.01 35.34
CA VAL A 776 -9.55 48.31 34.44
C VAL A 776 -10.10 49.70 34.70
N ASP A 777 -10.42 50.43 33.63
CA ASP A 777 -10.93 51.81 33.62
C ASP A 777 -9.96 52.87 34.19
N LYS A 778 -8.69 52.53 34.46
CA LYS A 778 -7.65 53.49 34.89
C LYS A 778 -6.61 53.74 33.80
N LYS A 779 -6.24 55.01 33.62
CA LYS A 779 -5.22 55.46 32.66
C LYS A 779 -3.79 55.46 33.21
N THR A 780 -3.62 55.37 34.52
CA THR A 780 -2.30 55.24 35.14
C THR A 780 -2.04 53.77 35.44
N VAL A 781 -0.96 53.24 34.87
CA VAL A 781 -0.54 51.84 34.99
C VAL A 781 0.87 51.78 35.57
N GLN A 782 1.35 50.59 35.98
CA GLN A 782 2.74 50.44 36.44
C GLN A 782 3.53 49.59 35.46
N VAL A 783 4.72 50.06 35.09
CA VAL A 783 5.73 49.30 34.32
C VAL A 783 6.96 49.16 35.19
N ASN A 784 7.30 47.93 35.56
CA ASN A 784 8.39 47.62 36.51
C ASN A 784 8.29 48.44 37.81
N GLY A 785 7.08 48.63 38.32
CA GLY A 785 6.79 49.40 39.54
C GLY A 785 6.67 50.92 39.35
N ASN A 786 7.06 51.47 38.21
CA ASN A 786 6.97 52.91 37.93
C ASN A 786 5.61 53.28 37.31
N PRO A 787 4.94 54.35 37.78
CA PRO A 787 3.69 54.81 37.18
C PRO A 787 3.92 55.37 35.77
N VAL A 788 3.06 54.98 34.83
CA VAL A 788 3.05 55.43 33.43
C VAL A 788 1.60 55.73 33.06
N ASP A 789 1.36 56.90 32.48
CA ASP A 789 0.04 57.24 31.94
C ASP A 789 -0.11 56.75 30.51
N ILE A 790 -1.26 56.16 30.21
CA ILE A 790 -1.65 55.69 28.88
C ILE A 790 -2.90 56.41 28.40
N GLU A 791 -3.00 56.64 27.10
CA GLU A 791 -4.10 57.42 26.52
C GLU A 791 -5.44 56.67 26.57
N GLN A 792 -5.40 55.35 26.45
CA GLN A 792 -6.55 54.44 26.48
C GLN A 792 -6.43 53.45 27.63
N ALA A 793 -7.44 53.42 28.51
CA ALA A 793 -7.49 52.48 29.63
C ALA A 793 -7.87 51.05 29.17
N PRO A 794 -7.47 50.00 29.90
CA PRO A 794 -8.03 48.66 29.74
C PRO A 794 -9.53 48.67 30.03
N VAL A 795 -10.30 47.88 29.29
CA VAL A 795 -11.77 47.82 29.40
C VAL A 795 -12.25 46.37 29.43
N ILE A 796 -13.45 46.14 29.95
CA ILE A 796 -14.12 44.84 29.86
C ILE A 796 -15.19 44.91 28.77
N VAL A 797 -15.09 44.02 27.78
CA VAL A 797 -16.09 43.86 26.70
C VAL A 797 -16.54 42.42 26.71
N GLU A 798 -17.85 42.18 26.86
CA GLU A 798 -18.45 40.83 26.87
C GLU A 798 -17.73 39.87 27.85
N GLY A 799 -17.39 40.35 29.04
CA GLY A 799 -16.69 39.57 30.08
C GLY A 799 -15.19 39.34 29.84
N ASN A 800 -14.63 39.89 28.77
CA ASN A 800 -13.21 39.78 28.41
C ASN A 800 -12.48 41.11 28.64
N THR A 801 -11.30 41.06 29.27
CA THR A 801 -10.44 42.24 29.43
C THR A 801 -9.69 42.51 28.13
N LEU A 802 -9.92 43.69 27.55
CA LEU A 802 -9.16 44.18 26.40
C LEU A 802 -8.18 45.25 26.86
N VAL A 803 -6.98 45.20 26.30
CA VAL A 803 -5.87 46.09 26.63
C VAL A 803 -5.34 46.81 25.38
N PRO A 804 -4.75 48.01 25.50
CA PRO A 804 -4.09 48.66 24.38
C PRO A 804 -2.91 47.80 23.90
N GLY A 805 -3.08 47.13 22.75
CA GLY A 805 -2.19 46.04 22.34
C GLY A 805 -0.74 46.48 22.18
N ARG A 806 -0.51 47.60 21.48
CA ARG A 806 0.84 48.14 21.23
C ARG A 806 1.58 48.44 22.53
N PHE A 807 0.95 49.20 23.44
CA PHE A 807 1.57 49.57 24.71
C PHE A 807 1.96 48.34 25.54
N VAL A 808 1.03 47.38 25.71
CA VAL A 808 1.28 46.18 26.51
C VAL A 808 2.41 45.33 25.92
N VAL A 809 2.39 45.13 24.61
CA VAL A 809 3.39 44.32 23.93
C VAL A 809 4.78 44.95 24.00
N GLU A 810 4.91 46.25 23.70
CA GLU A 810 6.20 46.95 23.74
C GLU A 810 6.74 47.05 25.17
N ALA A 811 5.87 47.31 26.16
CA ALA A 811 6.25 47.33 27.56
C ALA A 811 6.80 45.97 28.03
N LEU A 812 6.33 44.87 27.45
CA LEU A 812 6.81 43.50 27.71
C LEU A 812 7.85 43.01 26.68
N LYS A 813 8.48 43.94 25.96
CA LYS A 813 9.58 43.72 25.00
C LYS A 813 9.22 42.85 23.78
N GLY A 814 7.96 42.88 23.35
CA GLY A 814 7.55 42.40 22.04
C GLY A 814 7.58 43.50 20.96
N GLU A 815 7.42 43.08 19.71
CA GLU A 815 7.33 43.94 18.52
C GLU A 815 5.90 43.94 18.00
N VAL A 816 5.40 45.10 17.53
CA VAL A 816 4.07 45.23 16.93
C VAL A 816 4.18 45.89 15.56
N LEU A 817 3.64 45.22 14.55
CA LEU A 817 3.50 45.74 13.18
C LEU A 817 2.02 45.92 12.84
N TRP A 818 1.72 47.01 12.11
CA TRP A 818 0.40 47.28 11.57
C TRP A 818 0.43 47.17 10.04
N THR A 819 -0.47 46.37 9.47
CA THR A 819 -0.70 46.28 8.02
C THR A 819 -2.06 46.88 7.70
N ASN A 820 -2.07 48.03 7.02
CA ASN A 820 -3.28 48.81 6.83
C ASN A 820 -4.27 48.15 5.85
N GLU A 821 -3.75 47.57 4.77
CA GLU A 821 -4.52 46.93 3.69
C GLU A 821 -5.35 45.75 4.23
N GLU A 822 -4.83 45.07 5.24
CA GLU A 822 -5.48 43.93 5.88
C GLU A 822 -6.20 44.30 7.19
N ARG A 823 -6.07 45.55 7.68
CA ARG A 823 -6.44 45.94 9.06
C ARG A 823 -5.91 44.95 10.10
N LYS A 824 -4.65 44.55 9.93
CA LYS A 824 -4.00 43.47 10.68
C LYS A 824 -2.93 44.01 11.63
N VAL A 825 -2.96 43.53 12.87
CA VAL A 825 -1.86 43.66 13.84
C VAL A 825 -1.06 42.36 13.85
N THR A 826 0.25 42.45 13.65
CA THR A 826 1.16 41.33 13.83
C THR A 826 2.04 41.59 15.04
N ILE A 827 2.10 40.64 15.96
CA ILE A 827 2.85 40.73 17.21
C ILE A 827 3.94 39.66 17.19
N TYR A 828 5.18 40.04 17.51
CA TYR A 828 6.28 39.11 17.72
C TYR A 828 6.81 39.18 19.15
N ARG A 829 7.15 38.02 19.71
CA ARG A 829 7.95 37.92 20.94
C ARG A 829 8.78 36.65 20.91
N GLY A 830 10.10 36.80 20.71
CA GLY A 830 10.97 35.64 20.47
C GLY A 830 10.49 34.84 19.26
N SER A 831 10.28 33.54 19.44
CA SER A 831 9.79 32.63 18.40
C SER A 831 8.27 32.63 18.21
N GLN A 832 7.53 33.46 18.95
CA GLN A 832 6.07 33.51 18.89
C GLN A 832 5.62 34.65 17.96
N MET A 833 4.60 34.35 17.16
CA MET A 833 3.90 35.28 16.28
C MET A 833 2.39 35.16 16.49
N VAL A 834 1.73 36.30 16.67
CA VAL A 834 0.27 36.41 16.73
C VAL A 834 -0.20 37.45 15.72
N GLU A 835 -1.02 37.03 14.78
CA GLU A 835 -1.67 37.91 13.79
C GLU A 835 -3.17 38.03 14.10
N LEU A 836 -3.63 39.28 14.15
CA LEU A 836 -4.96 39.68 14.61
C LEU A 836 -5.57 40.62 13.57
N TRP A 837 -6.78 40.32 13.10
CA TRP A 837 -7.51 41.20 12.19
C TRP A 837 -8.61 41.94 12.95
N LEU A 838 -8.69 43.27 12.78
CA LEU A 838 -9.74 44.06 13.43
C LEU A 838 -11.12 43.51 13.12
N ASP A 839 -11.97 43.47 14.16
CA ASP A 839 -13.37 43.02 14.08
C ASP A 839 -13.54 41.55 13.67
N ASN A 840 -12.46 40.75 13.69
CA ASN A 840 -12.47 39.32 13.37
C ASN A 840 -12.07 38.46 14.57
N LYS A 841 -12.83 37.39 14.83
CA LYS A 841 -12.52 36.43 15.90
C LYS A 841 -11.48 35.39 15.48
N GLU A 842 -11.34 35.12 14.18
CA GLU A 842 -10.28 34.24 13.68
C GLU A 842 -8.93 34.98 13.72
N LEU A 843 -7.94 34.35 14.32
CA LEU A 843 -6.58 34.84 14.48
C LEU A 843 -5.58 33.73 14.18
N ASN A 844 -4.36 34.12 13.82
CA ASN A 844 -3.32 33.18 13.47
C ASN A 844 -2.20 33.22 14.51
N ILE A 845 -1.94 32.08 15.15
CA ILE A 845 -0.87 31.90 16.13
C ILE A 845 0.12 30.91 15.55
N ASN A 846 1.33 31.36 15.25
CA ASN A 846 2.42 30.55 14.70
C ASN A 846 2.03 29.69 13.47
N GLY A 847 1.14 30.20 12.62
CA GLY A 847 0.62 29.45 11.47
C GLY A 847 -0.56 28.55 11.79
N LYS A 848 -1.16 28.61 12.98
CA LYS A 848 -2.40 27.89 13.31
C LYS A 848 -3.55 28.88 13.51
N LEU A 849 -4.65 28.62 12.81
CA LEU A 849 -5.87 29.39 13.00
C LEU A 849 -6.55 29.01 14.32
N VAL A 850 -6.90 30.03 15.11
CA VAL A 850 -7.60 29.92 16.40
C VAL A 850 -8.74 30.94 16.42
N THR A 851 -9.80 30.67 17.16
CA THR A 851 -10.94 31.60 17.32
C THR A 851 -10.93 32.19 18.72
N ALA A 852 -10.85 33.50 18.83
CA ALA A 852 -11.01 34.24 20.08
C ALA A 852 -12.49 34.34 20.51
N GLU A 853 -12.72 34.54 21.82
CA GLU A 853 -14.07 34.81 22.35
C GLU A 853 -14.61 36.15 21.85
N VAL A 854 -13.76 37.19 21.86
CA VAL A 854 -14.04 38.55 21.40
C VAL A 854 -12.97 38.99 20.39
N PRO A 855 -13.31 39.75 19.33
CA PRO A 855 -12.34 40.23 18.36
C PRO A 855 -11.50 41.39 18.93
N PRO A 856 -10.32 41.68 18.35
CA PRO A 856 -9.66 42.95 18.57
C PRO A 856 -10.51 44.08 17.96
N VAL A 857 -10.64 45.20 18.67
CA VAL A 857 -11.49 46.32 18.25
C VAL A 857 -10.71 47.63 18.26
N LEU A 858 -11.13 48.57 17.43
CA LEU A 858 -10.61 49.94 17.45
C LEU A 858 -11.44 50.78 18.44
N MET A 859 -10.80 51.37 19.45
CA MET A 859 -11.44 52.23 20.43
C MET A 859 -10.62 53.50 20.62
N ASN A 860 -11.21 54.66 20.33
CA ASN A 860 -10.55 55.97 20.43
C ASN A 860 -9.19 56.00 19.69
N GLU A 861 -9.13 55.44 18.47
CA GLU A 861 -7.90 55.28 17.66
C GLU A 861 -6.88 54.25 18.17
N PHE A 862 -7.13 53.60 19.31
CA PHE A 862 -6.28 52.53 19.85
C PHE A 862 -6.83 51.15 19.52
N THR A 863 -5.95 50.24 19.08
CA THR A 863 -6.33 48.83 18.90
C THR A 863 -6.33 48.12 20.25
N MET A 864 -7.51 47.70 20.66
CA MET A 864 -7.78 46.99 21.90
C MET A 864 -7.78 45.49 21.63
N VAL A 865 -6.86 44.77 22.26
CA VAL A 865 -6.64 43.33 22.02
C VAL A 865 -7.09 42.52 23.25
N PRO A 866 -7.76 41.37 23.07
CA PRO A 866 -8.12 40.51 24.18
C PRO A 866 -6.87 40.01 24.91
N LEU A 867 -6.80 40.28 26.21
CA LEU A 867 -5.62 39.99 27.02
C LEU A 867 -5.23 38.51 27.00
N ARG A 868 -6.23 37.62 27.06
CA ARG A 868 -6.02 36.16 27.10
C ARG A 868 -5.22 35.67 25.89
N ILE A 869 -5.52 36.21 24.71
CA ILE A 869 -4.81 35.86 23.47
C ILE A 869 -3.33 36.22 23.56
N LEU A 870 -3.03 37.42 24.07
CA LEU A 870 -1.67 37.86 24.25
C LEU A 870 -0.93 36.97 25.26
N SER A 871 -1.55 36.68 26.40
CA SER A 871 -0.87 35.97 27.47
C SER A 871 -0.61 34.50 27.20
N GLU A 872 -1.62 33.79 26.67
CA GLU A 872 -1.54 32.34 26.46
C GLU A 872 -0.56 31.97 25.34
N ASN A 873 -0.30 32.90 24.41
CA ASN A 873 0.43 32.60 23.17
C ASN A 873 1.79 33.30 23.07
N LEU A 874 2.05 34.35 23.85
CA LEU A 874 3.35 35.05 23.85
C LEU A 874 4.24 34.65 25.05
N GLY A 875 3.81 33.68 25.86
CA GLY A 875 4.56 33.19 27.01
C GLY A 875 4.62 34.18 28.18
N TRP A 876 3.58 35.00 28.36
CA TRP A 876 3.44 35.88 29.53
C TRP A 876 2.66 35.17 30.64
N LYS A 877 3.07 35.38 31.89
CA LYS A 877 2.27 34.98 33.05
C LYS A 877 1.25 36.07 33.33
N VAL A 878 0.02 35.67 33.66
CA VAL A 878 -1.05 36.60 34.06
C VAL A 878 -1.53 36.27 35.45
N SER A 879 -1.69 37.29 36.28
CA SER A 879 -2.51 37.22 37.48
C SER A 879 -3.64 38.23 37.42
N TRP A 880 -4.83 37.82 37.84
CA TRP A 880 -5.99 38.69 37.94
C TRP A 880 -6.43 38.81 39.40
N ASP A 881 -6.59 40.06 39.86
CA ASP A 881 -7.19 40.39 41.15
C ASP A 881 -8.61 40.92 40.92
N GLN A 882 -9.60 40.16 41.39
CA GLN A 882 -11.02 40.45 41.22
C GLN A 882 -11.48 41.67 42.04
N GLU A 883 -10.95 41.87 43.24
CA GLU A 883 -11.38 42.96 44.14
C GLU A 883 -10.91 44.31 43.60
N THR A 884 -9.67 44.36 43.12
CA THR A 884 -9.08 45.59 42.61
C THR A 884 -9.22 45.76 41.09
N LYS A 885 -9.78 44.76 40.40
CA LYS A 885 -9.86 44.66 38.92
C LYS A 885 -8.50 44.90 38.26
N THR A 886 -7.47 44.28 38.82
CA THR A 886 -6.08 44.51 38.41
C THR A 886 -5.50 43.28 37.70
N VAL A 887 -4.89 43.51 36.55
CA VAL A 887 -4.10 42.54 35.80
C VAL A 887 -2.63 42.79 36.08
N THR A 888 -1.86 41.75 36.40
CA THR A 888 -0.39 41.78 36.35
C THR A 888 0.10 40.84 35.26
N LEU A 889 1.00 41.30 34.41
CA LEU A 889 1.69 40.50 33.38
C LEU A 889 3.20 40.49 33.64
N GLU A 890 3.85 39.35 33.41
CA GLU A 890 5.32 39.16 33.50
C GLU A 890 5.86 38.27 32.36
#